data_AF-A0A537E0H3-F1
#
_entry.id   AF-A0A537E0H3-F1
#
_cell.length_a   1.000
_cell.length_b   1.000
_cell.length_c   1.000
_cell.angle_alpha   90.00
_cell.angle_beta   90.00
_cell.angle_gamma   90.00
#
_symmetry.space_group_name_H-M   'P 1'
#
loop_
_entity.id
_entity.type
_entity.pdbx_description
1 polymer ?
#
loop_
_entity_poly.entity_id
_entity_poly.type
_entity_poly.pdbx_seq_one_letter_code
_entity_poly.pdbx_strand_id
1 'polypeptide(L)'
;MEVEPEGFFGEIRAGLTRESIGSRFRAIRKNFGLISRASFLHYSTLSLTLVLASLVRLLPLRWGAYISEFDPYFNFNDMRQITANGWQSWFSYVNVAEWFPFGRAPVTTSYPGTGFTGVLIYQFFQSTGVNITLYDAAVYSPVLLGAFAVLATYFFAKDLWGKSAGLFAALFAAFSSSLISRTELGFFRNEGVGVPTMILTFLFFMRAVSPGKSLKSTIIYSMMSSISLIYMSFSWGSFRYAAEVLGLFALALVVLRRYTPRLFLAYGMTLGFMLYIGTEIPLLGHAFLTESTTIALLGVMGLLIVMELARLAPSTIGRLSILVVTIVSSAAILFGLVSTKIISGSLLQGKFLATVDPFVRSNIPLVASVAENRPSTWASLYLELGSLIILAVFGFFFAFQRLREGDVLLIIFGVTGFYFAASLVRLTLILAPAMATLAAITVVELGKPAMDIIQQTVLFPRRKLRFTSKVSREFSLGILLIIMILVVPTFINAVQSAYTPTTIASASLPVRQAVPDWLEALSWMSNNLPHSSVVFAWWDYGYWITVNTGLSTLSDNGTGNTTAIQDIATGFMLNESLAVQLMRQERVTHVAIFISYNRGLCGSNGPPFCGYGDDSKWYWMVRIGNNTSINTPLGSANVSYRQVITNPQTGTSDYHRIVKIGNRTTDERITSNFQNVQIPTSNTVLGLLMRSSYPGGLPTDRNDTGPATPHFFVQDFASSSSYVLVYSVRYPDQPSITAQLTPAIVKPTGGNTTITGTLTTTNGKPIDTTIGTTTDKIPPVILEYSANSGTSWNFIAKVNATAGHFSYNWTILPTGQQYILVRARWQGDPVQLLDIAVTMPQPLTFM
;
A
#
# COMPACT_ATOMS: atom_id res chain seq x y z
N MET A 1 -2.83 43.82 57.65
CA MET A 1 -1.48 43.36 57.26
C MET A 1 -1.66 41.98 56.66
N GLU A 2 -1.50 41.96 55.35
CA GLU A 2 -1.79 40.85 54.47
C GLU A 2 -0.88 39.66 54.72
N VAL A 3 -1.48 38.48 54.62
CA VAL A 3 -0.83 37.19 54.48
C VAL A 3 -0.43 37.07 53.02
N GLU A 4 0.86 36.96 52.71
CA GLU A 4 1.34 36.52 51.40
C GLU A 4 1.75 35.03 51.42
N PRO A 5 1.57 34.29 50.31
CA PRO A 5 1.63 32.84 50.29
C PRO A 5 3.03 32.29 49.99
N GLU A 6 3.47 31.28 50.74
CA GLU A 6 4.61 30.44 50.39
C GLU A 6 4.30 29.66 49.09
N GLY A 7 4.80 30.17 47.96
CA GLY A 7 4.63 29.56 46.65
C GLY A 7 5.77 28.61 46.29
N PHE A 8 5.40 27.48 45.68
CA PHE A 8 6.21 26.48 44.96
C PHE A 8 7.39 27.04 44.12
N PHE A 9 7.31 28.30 43.68
CA PHE A 9 8.39 28.99 42.97
C PHE A 9 9.62 29.33 43.83
N GLY A 10 9.47 29.46 45.15
CA GLY A 10 10.59 29.65 46.09
C GLY A 10 11.49 28.42 46.19
N GLU A 11 10.91 27.21 46.18
CA GLU A 11 11.64 25.94 46.18
C GLU A 11 12.40 25.71 44.86
N ILE A 12 11.83 26.13 43.72
CA ILE A 12 12.49 26.08 42.41
C ILE A 12 13.70 27.03 42.37
N ARG A 13 13.59 28.23 42.96
CA ARG A 13 14.68 29.21 43.00
C ARG A 13 15.81 28.77 43.93
N ALA A 14 15.49 28.11 45.06
CA ALA A 14 16.48 27.50 45.94
C ALA A 14 17.22 26.30 45.27
N GLY A 15 16.53 25.55 44.42
CA GLY A 15 17.08 24.43 43.63
C GLY A 15 17.94 24.81 42.42
N LEU A 16 18.08 26.10 42.11
CA LEU A 16 18.88 26.66 40.99
C LEU A 16 20.12 27.45 41.46
N THR A 17 20.43 27.41 42.75
CA THR A 17 21.67 28.02 43.29
C THR A 17 22.91 27.27 42.79
N ARG A 18 24.01 28.00 42.52
CA ARG A 18 25.28 27.46 42.01
C ARG A 18 25.85 26.33 42.88
N GLU A 19 25.56 26.35 44.18
CA GLU A 19 25.93 25.32 45.14
C GLU A 19 25.07 24.04 45.04
N SER A 20 23.77 24.14 44.76
CA SER A 20 22.89 22.98 44.52
C SER A 20 23.20 22.28 43.19
N ILE A 21 23.57 23.05 42.17
CA ILE A 21 24.04 22.51 40.88
C ILE A 21 25.40 21.84 41.07
N GLY A 22 26.32 22.47 41.81
CA GLY A 22 27.63 21.89 42.15
C GLY A 22 27.54 20.64 43.04
N SER A 23 26.56 20.55 43.94
CA SER A 23 26.30 19.36 44.76
C SER A 23 25.65 18.25 43.95
N ARG A 24 24.72 18.58 43.03
CA ARG A 24 24.16 17.63 42.04
C ARG A 24 25.22 17.11 41.08
N PHE A 25 26.11 17.96 40.57
CA PHE A 25 27.24 17.52 39.73
C PHE A 25 28.23 16.64 40.49
N ARG A 26 28.51 16.94 41.78
CA ARG A 26 29.33 16.06 42.63
C ARG A 26 28.62 14.75 42.97
N ALA A 27 27.31 14.77 43.19
CA ALA A 27 26.49 13.58 43.39
C ALA A 27 26.43 12.71 42.12
N ILE A 28 26.28 13.34 40.94
CA ILE A 28 26.36 12.69 39.63
C ILE A 28 27.76 12.08 39.47
N ARG A 29 28.85 12.82 39.72
CA ARG A 29 30.23 12.32 39.62
C ARG A 29 30.51 11.16 40.60
N LYS A 30 29.99 11.24 41.83
CA LYS A 30 30.08 10.16 42.83
C LYS A 30 29.28 8.92 42.39
N ASN A 31 28.10 9.12 41.80
CA ASN A 31 27.29 8.04 41.22
C ASN A 31 27.95 7.42 39.98
N PHE A 32 28.60 8.21 39.12
CA PHE A 32 29.38 7.70 37.98
C PHE A 32 30.58 6.86 38.43
N GLY A 33 31.21 7.20 39.56
CA GLY A 33 32.27 6.40 40.19
C GLY A 33 31.79 5.06 40.78
N LEU A 34 30.49 4.90 41.05
CA LEU A 34 29.86 3.69 41.60
C LEU A 34 29.34 2.73 40.50
N ILE A 35 29.37 3.13 39.23
CA ILE A 35 28.93 2.26 38.12
C ILE A 35 30.00 1.20 37.86
N SER A 36 29.64 -0.08 37.99
CA SER A 36 30.56 -1.17 37.64
C SER A 36 31.05 -1.04 36.18
N ARG A 37 32.32 -1.37 35.93
CA ARG A 37 32.90 -1.35 34.57
C ARG A 37 32.06 -2.15 33.56
N ALA A 38 31.47 -3.26 34.01
CA ALA A 38 30.57 -4.09 33.21
C ALA A 38 29.27 -3.36 32.83
N SER A 39 28.64 -2.65 33.77
CA SER A 39 27.46 -1.83 33.48
C SER A 39 27.78 -0.68 32.53
N PHE A 40 28.94 -0.03 32.69
CA PHE A 40 29.38 1.03 31.78
C PHE A 40 29.58 0.50 30.35
N LEU A 41 30.28 -0.62 30.19
CA LEU A 41 30.48 -1.26 28.88
C LEU A 41 29.14 -1.66 28.25
N HIS A 42 28.22 -2.22 29.04
CA HIS A 42 26.90 -2.64 28.59
C HIS A 42 26.07 -1.46 28.04
N TYR A 43 26.01 -0.34 28.77
CA TYR A 43 25.25 0.82 28.30
C TYR A 43 25.97 1.58 27.18
N SER A 44 27.30 1.60 27.18
CA SER A 44 28.09 2.19 26.09
C SER A 44 27.89 1.42 24.78
N THR A 45 27.93 0.08 24.80
CA THR A 45 27.68 -0.76 23.62
C THR A 45 26.24 -0.63 23.11
N LEU A 46 25.25 -0.60 24.01
CA LEU A 46 23.86 -0.33 23.62
C LEU A 46 23.71 1.06 22.98
N SER A 47 24.30 2.09 23.58
CA SER A 47 24.28 3.46 23.04
C SER A 47 24.92 3.51 21.66
N LEU A 48 26.10 2.92 21.49
CA LEU A 48 26.78 2.84 20.20
C LEU A 48 25.91 2.12 19.15
N THR A 49 25.23 1.04 19.55
CA THR A 49 24.33 0.29 18.66
C THR A 49 23.15 1.17 18.21
N LEU A 50 22.57 1.97 19.11
CA LEU A 50 21.49 2.90 18.76
C LEU A 50 21.98 4.04 17.87
N VAL A 51 23.18 4.58 18.12
CA VAL A 51 23.78 5.60 17.24
C VAL A 51 24.02 5.02 15.84
N LEU A 52 24.58 3.81 15.74
CA LEU A 52 24.77 3.14 14.46
C LEU A 52 23.43 2.87 13.75
N ALA A 53 22.41 2.43 14.49
CA ALA A 53 21.07 2.22 13.94
C ALA A 53 20.48 3.50 13.31
N SER A 54 20.67 4.65 13.97
CA SER A 54 20.24 5.95 13.45
C SER A 54 21.08 6.41 12.25
N LEU A 55 22.42 6.29 12.32
CA LEU A 55 23.32 6.71 11.24
C LEU A 55 23.07 5.94 9.93
N VAL A 56 22.84 4.63 10.01
CA VAL A 56 22.51 3.82 8.82
C VAL A 56 21.21 4.28 8.18
N ARG A 57 20.19 4.61 8.98
CA ARG A 57 18.89 5.11 8.48
C ARG A 57 18.95 6.53 7.91
N LEU A 58 19.98 7.30 8.24
CA LEU A 58 20.22 8.65 7.71
C LEU A 58 21.03 8.65 6.40
N LEU A 59 21.50 7.50 5.90
CA LEU A 59 22.27 7.43 4.66
C LEU A 59 21.58 8.05 3.43
N PRO A 60 20.24 7.97 3.25
CA PRO A 60 19.55 8.63 2.14
C PRO A 60 19.68 10.16 2.11
N LEU A 61 20.10 10.80 3.22
CA LEU A 61 20.27 12.25 3.32
C LEU A 61 21.25 12.82 2.27
N ARG A 62 22.13 11.98 1.72
CA ARG A 62 23.07 12.36 0.65
C ARG A 62 22.39 12.84 -0.62
N TRP A 63 21.16 12.40 -0.89
CA TRP A 63 20.37 12.82 -2.05
C TRP A 63 19.31 13.87 -1.70
N GLY A 64 19.30 14.35 -0.45
CA GLY A 64 18.37 15.33 0.07
C GLY A 64 17.39 14.77 1.11
N ALA A 65 16.84 15.65 1.93
CA ALA A 65 15.82 15.31 2.92
C ALA A 65 14.45 15.35 2.25
N TYR A 66 14.00 14.20 1.75
CA TYR A 66 12.66 14.07 1.16
C TYR A 66 11.86 12.96 1.83
N ILE A 67 10.53 13.08 1.77
CA ILE A 67 9.65 11.97 2.09
C ILE A 67 9.86 10.88 1.03
N SER A 68 10.09 9.65 1.46
CA SER A 68 10.32 8.49 0.60
C SER A 68 8.98 7.82 0.28
N GLU A 69 8.89 7.10 -0.82
CA GLU A 69 7.69 6.41 -1.30
C GLU A 69 6.47 7.28 -1.57
N PHE A 70 5.44 6.68 -2.17
CA PHE A 70 4.17 7.33 -2.47
C PHE A 70 3.31 7.51 -1.21
N ASP A 71 3.29 6.46 -0.39
CA ASP A 71 2.39 6.24 0.73
C ASP A 71 2.56 7.20 1.93
N PRO A 72 3.79 7.57 2.35
CA PRO A 72 3.98 8.47 3.50
C PRO A 72 3.43 9.88 3.32
N TYR A 73 3.22 10.34 2.09
CA TYR A 73 2.66 11.67 1.80
C TYR A 73 1.25 11.86 2.39
N PHE A 74 0.46 10.79 2.45
CA PHE A 74 -0.85 10.80 3.09
C PHE A 74 -0.75 11.15 4.59
N ASN A 75 0.14 10.47 5.32
CA ASN A 75 0.37 10.73 6.75
C ASN A 75 0.94 12.13 7.01
N PHE A 76 1.73 12.65 6.06
CA PHE A 76 2.21 14.03 6.14
C PHE A 76 1.07 15.04 5.92
N ASN A 77 0.12 14.76 5.03
CA ASN A 77 -1.06 15.59 4.86
C ASN A 77 -1.92 15.63 6.14
N ASP A 78 -2.10 14.49 6.82
CA ASP A 78 -2.76 14.44 8.13
C ASP A 78 -2.03 15.33 9.16
N MET A 79 -0.70 15.23 9.22
CA MET A 79 0.13 16.06 10.10
C MET A 79 0.00 17.57 9.78
N ARG A 80 -0.07 17.93 8.50
CA ARG A 80 -0.32 19.30 8.03
C ARG A 80 -1.70 19.81 8.47
N GLN A 81 -2.73 18.98 8.31
CA GLN A 81 -4.09 19.31 8.73
C GLN A 81 -4.21 19.51 10.24
N ILE A 82 -3.67 18.57 11.03
CA ILE A 82 -3.71 18.61 12.51
C ILE A 82 -2.96 19.84 13.04
N THR A 83 -1.81 20.16 12.47
CA THR A 83 -0.99 21.30 12.93
C THR A 83 -1.64 22.63 12.58
N ALA A 84 -2.25 22.75 11.40
CA ALA A 84 -2.88 23.99 10.95
C ALA A 84 -4.22 24.27 11.66
N ASN A 85 -5.04 23.24 11.86
CA ASN A 85 -6.44 23.39 12.28
C ASN A 85 -6.73 22.80 13.68
N GLY A 86 -5.73 22.20 14.33
CA GLY A 86 -5.83 21.58 15.66
C GLY A 86 -6.24 20.11 15.64
N TRP A 87 -6.02 19.42 16.77
CA TRP A 87 -6.25 17.97 16.93
C TRP A 87 -7.68 17.52 16.63
N GLN A 88 -8.69 18.30 17.02
CA GLN A 88 -10.10 17.94 16.83
C GLN A 88 -10.54 18.05 15.37
N SER A 89 -9.90 18.93 14.59
CA SER A 89 -10.28 19.16 13.19
C SER A 89 -10.12 17.93 12.30
N TRP A 90 -9.22 17.00 12.69
CA TRP A 90 -8.99 15.77 11.93
C TRP A 90 -10.25 14.89 11.89
N PHE A 91 -11.06 14.88 12.97
CA PHE A 91 -12.28 14.06 13.06
C PHE A 91 -13.42 14.52 12.16
N SER A 92 -13.38 15.74 11.62
CA SER A 92 -14.37 16.27 10.67
C SER A 92 -13.77 16.60 9.29
N TYR A 93 -12.49 16.29 9.09
CA TYR A 93 -11.76 16.64 7.87
C TYR A 93 -12.15 15.73 6.69
N VAL A 94 -12.38 16.36 5.54
CA VAL A 94 -12.60 15.69 4.26
C VAL A 94 -11.73 16.37 3.21
N ASN A 95 -10.86 15.60 2.56
CA ASN A 95 -10.05 16.10 1.46
C ASN A 95 -10.81 15.92 0.14
N VAL A 96 -11.32 17.02 -0.42
CA VAL A 96 -12.07 17.01 -1.70
C VAL A 96 -11.17 16.87 -2.93
N ALA A 97 -9.86 17.11 -2.78
CA ALA A 97 -8.90 16.98 -3.88
C ALA A 97 -8.49 15.51 -4.13
N GLU A 98 -8.65 14.64 -3.12
CA GLU A 98 -8.45 13.19 -3.26
C GLU A 98 -9.74 12.54 -3.74
N TRP A 99 -9.67 11.62 -4.70
CA TRP A 99 -10.84 10.94 -5.27
C TRP A 99 -11.91 11.91 -5.79
N PHE A 100 -11.50 12.91 -6.57
CA PHE A 100 -12.43 13.84 -7.18
C PHE A 100 -13.44 13.07 -8.08
N PRO A 101 -14.76 13.39 -8.03
CA PRO A 101 -15.41 14.46 -7.27
C PRO A 101 -15.94 14.03 -5.87
N PHE A 102 -15.69 12.80 -5.44
CA PHE A 102 -16.25 12.24 -4.20
C PHE A 102 -15.62 12.82 -2.93
N GLY A 103 -14.31 13.05 -2.95
CA GLY A 103 -13.55 13.39 -1.76
C GLY A 103 -13.26 12.17 -0.87
N ARG A 104 -12.30 12.31 0.05
CA ARG A 104 -11.93 11.28 1.01
C ARG A 104 -11.91 11.80 2.44
N ALA A 105 -12.59 11.09 3.34
CA ALA A 105 -12.54 11.35 4.78
C ALA A 105 -11.49 10.42 5.45
N PRO A 106 -10.36 10.94 5.96
CA PRO A 106 -9.33 10.10 6.59
C PRO A 106 -9.84 9.31 7.80
N VAL A 107 -10.81 9.86 8.53
CA VAL A 107 -11.39 9.31 9.77
C VAL A 107 -11.92 7.89 9.62
N THR A 108 -12.59 7.61 8.50
CA THR A 108 -13.22 6.32 8.22
C THR A 108 -12.39 5.45 7.27
N THR A 109 -11.28 5.96 6.74
CA THR A 109 -10.51 5.30 5.68
C THR A 109 -9.06 5.00 6.06
N SER A 110 -8.57 5.49 7.20
CA SER A 110 -7.15 5.38 7.56
C SER A 110 -6.90 5.32 9.07
N TYR A 111 -5.71 4.82 9.44
CA TYR A 111 -5.24 4.78 10.81
C TYR A 111 -4.46 6.08 11.13
N PRO A 112 -4.95 6.95 12.02
CA PRO A 112 -4.34 8.26 12.30
C PRO A 112 -3.01 8.21 13.09
N GLY A 113 -2.69 7.09 13.73
CA GLY A 113 -1.66 7.05 14.78
C GLY A 113 -0.28 7.54 14.33
N THR A 114 0.11 7.31 13.08
CA THR A 114 1.39 7.80 12.54
C THR A 114 1.42 9.32 12.45
N GLY A 115 0.39 9.93 11.85
CA GLY A 115 0.27 11.39 11.74
C GLY A 115 0.26 12.05 13.12
N PHE A 116 -0.50 11.49 14.07
CA PHE A 116 -0.55 11.97 15.45
C PHE A 116 0.82 11.85 16.14
N THR A 117 1.52 10.72 15.96
CA THR A 117 2.89 10.55 16.49
C THR A 117 3.85 11.60 15.92
N GLY A 118 3.77 11.90 14.62
CA GLY A 118 4.59 12.93 13.98
C GLY A 118 4.33 14.32 14.54
N VAL A 119 3.06 14.69 14.77
CA VAL A 119 2.69 15.96 15.41
C VAL A 119 3.24 16.04 16.84
N LEU A 120 3.16 14.95 17.62
CA LEU A 120 3.74 14.91 18.97
C LEU A 120 5.26 15.12 18.94
N ILE A 121 5.96 14.48 18.00
CA ILE A 121 7.40 14.65 17.81
C ILE A 121 7.72 16.11 17.44
N TYR A 122 6.95 16.70 16.52
CA TYR A 122 7.11 18.09 16.10
C TYR A 122 6.89 19.08 17.25
N GLN A 123 5.81 18.91 18.02
CA GLN A 123 5.51 19.73 19.19
C GLN A 123 6.56 19.57 20.29
N PHE A 124 7.09 18.35 20.48
CA PHE A 124 8.18 18.10 21.42
C PHE A 124 9.42 18.93 21.04
N PHE A 125 9.88 18.86 19.79
CA PHE A 125 11.04 19.65 19.35
C PHE A 125 10.82 21.16 19.46
N GLN A 126 9.65 21.65 19.05
CA GLN A 126 9.31 23.06 19.24
C GLN A 126 9.31 23.48 20.72
N SER A 127 8.75 22.66 21.61
CA SER A 127 8.73 22.95 23.05
C SER A 127 10.13 23.00 23.68
N THR A 128 11.09 22.26 23.10
CA THR A 128 12.50 22.30 23.52
C THR A 128 13.29 23.47 22.93
N GLY A 129 12.66 24.31 22.09
CA GLY A 129 13.29 25.46 21.44
C GLY A 129 14.05 25.13 20.15
N VAL A 130 13.88 23.93 19.59
CA VAL A 130 14.50 23.54 18.31
C VAL A 130 13.54 23.93 17.17
N ASN A 131 13.98 24.88 16.32
CA ASN A 131 13.19 25.33 15.18
C ASN A 131 13.33 24.35 14.00
N ILE A 132 12.42 23.38 13.93
CA ILE A 132 12.31 22.43 12.80
C ILE A 132 11.08 22.75 11.96
N THR A 133 11.14 22.54 10.65
CA THR A 133 9.94 22.63 9.82
C THR A 133 9.05 21.40 10.02
N LEU A 134 7.75 21.52 9.71
CA LEU A 134 6.82 20.40 9.78
C LEU A 134 7.24 19.25 8.85
N TYR A 135 7.74 19.61 7.66
CA TYR A 135 8.23 18.65 6.67
C TYR A 135 9.46 17.90 7.18
N ASP A 136 10.44 18.60 7.76
CA ASP A 136 11.62 17.96 8.36
C ASP A 136 11.22 17.01 9.50
N ALA A 137 10.27 17.41 10.35
CA ALA A 137 9.78 16.55 11.42
C ALA A 137 9.23 15.23 10.89
N ALA A 138 8.47 15.25 9.78
CA ALA A 138 7.97 14.04 9.13
C ALA A 138 9.10 13.19 8.53
N VAL A 139 10.11 13.82 7.94
CA VAL A 139 11.27 13.13 7.32
C VAL A 139 12.15 12.43 8.36
N TYR A 140 12.38 13.04 9.53
CA TYR A 140 13.26 12.47 10.57
C TYR A 140 12.54 11.56 11.58
N SER A 141 11.22 11.66 11.73
CA SER A 141 10.44 10.83 12.66
C SER A 141 10.67 9.31 12.51
N PRO A 142 10.74 8.73 11.30
CA PRO A 142 10.98 7.29 11.11
C PRO A 142 12.31 6.81 11.71
N VAL A 143 13.35 7.66 11.66
CA VAL A 143 14.68 7.32 12.19
C VAL A 143 14.63 7.16 13.71
N LEU A 144 13.92 8.07 14.40
CA LEU A 144 13.72 8.01 15.85
C LEU A 144 12.92 6.77 16.24
N LEU A 145 11.85 6.48 15.49
CA LEU A 145 11.01 5.31 15.72
C LEU A 145 11.74 3.99 15.43
N GLY A 146 12.60 3.96 14.41
CA GLY A 146 13.47 2.83 14.10
C GLY A 146 14.49 2.55 15.20
N ALA A 147 15.15 3.59 15.73
CA ALA A 147 16.03 3.45 16.89
C ALA A 147 15.27 2.98 18.13
N PHE A 148 14.04 3.45 18.33
CA PHE A 148 13.16 2.98 19.40
C PHE A 148 12.76 1.51 19.23
N ALA A 149 12.52 1.03 18.00
CA ALA A 149 12.26 -0.38 17.72
C ALA A 149 13.47 -1.29 18.05
N VAL A 150 14.69 -0.82 17.77
CA VAL A 150 15.92 -1.51 18.20
C VAL A 150 16.02 -1.59 19.72
N LEU A 151 15.69 -0.49 20.41
CA LEU A 151 15.66 -0.46 21.88
C LEU A 151 14.58 -1.39 22.47
N ALA A 152 13.39 -1.43 21.87
CA ALA A 152 12.32 -2.35 22.26
C ALA A 152 12.77 -3.81 22.08
N THR A 153 13.42 -4.13 20.95
CA THR A 153 13.98 -5.46 20.66
C THR A 153 15.04 -5.86 21.69
N TYR A 154 15.90 -4.92 22.09
CA TYR A 154 16.88 -5.14 23.17
C TYR A 154 16.19 -5.60 24.45
N PHE A 155 15.16 -4.88 24.92
CA PHE A 155 14.47 -5.24 26.16
C PHE A 155 13.70 -6.56 26.05
N PHE A 156 13.13 -6.86 24.88
CA PHE A 156 12.47 -8.12 24.59
C PHE A 156 13.44 -9.30 24.69
N ALA A 157 14.57 -9.28 23.97
CA ALA A 157 15.56 -10.35 24.06
C ALA A 157 16.25 -10.44 25.42
N LYS A 158 16.47 -9.29 26.09
CA LYS A 158 17.07 -9.24 27.43
C LYS A 158 16.27 -10.05 28.44
N ASP A 159 14.95 -9.94 28.40
CA ASP A 159 14.08 -10.61 29.36
C ASP A 159 13.91 -12.11 29.04
N LEU A 160 14.09 -12.51 27.78
CA LEU A 160 14.07 -13.92 27.37
C LEU A 160 15.37 -14.66 27.73
N TRP A 161 16.52 -14.11 27.37
CA TRP A 161 17.80 -14.83 27.39
C TRP A 161 18.98 -14.09 28.04
N GLY A 162 18.71 -12.94 28.66
CA GLY A 162 19.68 -12.16 29.43
C GLY A 162 20.35 -11.02 28.66
N LYS A 163 21.19 -10.26 29.36
CA LYS A 163 21.79 -9.00 28.88
C LYS A 163 22.58 -9.15 27.56
N SER A 164 23.37 -10.21 27.43
CA SER A 164 24.19 -10.46 26.24
C SER A 164 23.32 -10.72 25.01
N ALA A 165 22.26 -11.53 25.14
CA ALA A 165 21.32 -11.78 24.05
C ALA A 165 20.56 -10.51 23.67
N GLY A 166 20.21 -9.67 24.64
CA GLY A 166 19.67 -8.33 24.40
C GLY A 166 20.57 -7.48 23.50
N LEU A 167 21.86 -7.39 23.81
CA LEU A 167 22.81 -6.59 23.02
C LEU A 167 22.96 -7.11 21.59
N PHE A 168 23.12 -8.42 21.40
CA PHE A 168 23.21 -9.01 20.06
C PHE A 168 21.91 -8.85 19.27
N ALA A 169 20.75 -9.01 19.91
CA ALA A 169 19.47 -8.80 19.26
C ALA A 169 19.28 -7.35 18.83
N ALA A 170 19.71 -6.39 19.65
CA ALA A 170 19.73 -4.97 19.31
C ALA A 170 20.62 -4.71 18.09
N LEU A 171 21.82 -5.30 18.07
CA LEU A 171 22.76 -5.17 16.96
C LEU A 171 22.19 -5.76 15.67
N PHE A 172 21.61 -6.95 15.72
CA PHE A 172 20.99 -7.59 14.55
C PHE A 172 19.74 -6.85 14.07
N ALA A 173 18.94 -6.29 14.98
CA ALA A 173 17.82 -5.43 14.61
C ALA A 173 18.28 -4.09 13.99
N ALA A 174 19.39 -3.52 14.49
CA ALA A 174 19.96 -2.28 13.97
C ALA A 174 20.39 -2.42 12.50
N PHE A 175 20.96 -3.57 12.14
CA PHE A 175 21.44 -3.93 10.81
C PHE A 175 20.53 -4.95 10.08
N SER A 176 19.22 -4.90 10.34
CA SER A 176 18.25 -5.69 9.57
C SER A 176 17.76 -4.89 8.36
N SER A 177 18.04 -5.36 7.14
CA SER A 177 17.58 -4.70 5.89
C SER A 177 16.05 -4.57 5.86
N SER A 178 15.33 -5.60 6.30
CA SER A 178 13.87 -5.58 6.41
C SER A 178 13.35 -4.47 7.33
N LEU A 179 14.00 -4.23 8.48
CA LEU A 179 13.60 -3.15 9.38
C LEU A 179 14.04 -1.77 8.86
N ILE A 180 15.24 -1.67 8.28
CA ILE A 180 15.78 -0.41 7.77
C ILE A 180 14.94 0.13 6.61
N SER A 181 14.61 -0.70 5.62
CA SER A 181 13.81 -0.28 4.44
C SER A 181 12.44 0.33 4.77
N ARG A 182 11.93 0.09 5.99
CA ARG A 182 10.64 0.61 6.47
C ARG A 182 10.77 1.59 7.64
N THR A 183 12.00 1.96 8.02
CA THR A 183 12.29 2.95 9.09
C THR A 183 13.43 3.90 8.70
N GLU A 184 13.77 3.96 7.41
CA GLU A 184 14.75 4.89 6.86
C GLU A 184 14.21 6.32 6.79
N LEU A 185 15.13 7.26 6.57
CA LEU A 185 14.80 8.68 6.35
C LEU A 185 13.66 8.83 5.33
N GLY A 186 12.63 9.59 5.71
CA GLY A 186 11.50 9.89 4.82
C GLY A 186 10.42 8.81 4.73
N PHE A 187 10.64 7.58 5.22
CA PHE A 187 9.63 6.52 5.21
C PHE A 187 8.60 6.70 6.36
N PHE A 188 7.81 7.78 6.30
CA PHE A 188 6.85 8.16 7.33
C PHE A 188 5.52 7.38 7.26
N ARG A 189 5.61 6.08 7.58
CA ARG A 189 4.50 5.13 7.49
C ARG A 189 4.23 4.36 8.77
N ASN A 190 3.09 3.67 8.76
CA ASN A 190 2.45 3.05 9.94
C ASN A 190 3.31 1.97 10.59
N GLU A 191 4.14 1.30 9.79
CA GLU A 191 5.13 0.33 10.20
C GLU A 191 6.12 0.89 11.24
N GLY A 192 6.52 2.16 11.11
CA GLY A 192 7.48 2.80 12.01
C GLY A 192 7.00 2.85 13.45
N VAL A 193 5.69 3.09 13.66
CA VAL A 193 5.06 3.06 14.99
C VAL A 193 4.60 1.65 15.36
N GLY A 194 4.14 0.87 14.38
CA GLY A 194 3.55 -0.45 14.58
C GLY A 194 4.53 -1.51 15.09
N VAL A 195 5.75 -1.58 14.54
CA VAL A 195 6.76 -2.57 14.97
C VAL A 195 7.21 -2.39 16.42
N PRO A 196 7.64 -1.20 16.88
CA PRO A 196 8.06 -1.04 18.27
C PRO A 196 6.93 -1.32 19.26
N THR A 197 5.71 -0.91 18.94
CA THR A 197 4.53 -1.09 19.80
C THR A 197 4.07 -2.55 19.85
N MET A 198 4.25 -3.31 18.77
CA MET A 198 4.09 -4.77 18.76
C MET A 198 5.07 -5.45 19.72
N ILE A 199 6.36 -5.12 19.64
CA ILE A 199 7.40 -5.71 20.50
C ILE A 199 7.15 -5.35 21.97
N LEU A 200 6.75 -4.11 22.25
CA LEU A 200 6.38 -3.66 23.60
C LEU A 200 5.16 -4.42 24.13
N THR A 201 4.15 -4.66 23.29
CA THR A 201 2.98 -5.46 23.65
C THR A 201 3.41 -6.84 24.12
N PHE A 202 4.26 -7.53 23.35
CA PHE A 202 4.80 -8.85 23.70
C PHE A 202 5.69 -8.81 24.96
N LEU A 203 6.56 -7.81 25.08
CA LEU A 203 7.43 -7.62 26.24
C LEU A 203 6.62 -7.46 27.53
N PHE A 204 5.64 -6.55 27.55
CA PHE A 204 4.83 -6.30 28.72
C PHE A 204 3.92 -7.50 29.04
N PHE A 205 3.37 -8.16 28.02
CA PHE A 205 2.57 -9.37 28.22
C PHE A 205 3.42 -10.49 28.86
N MET A 206 4.64 -10.71 28.37
CA MET A 206 5.57 -11.67 28.94
C MET A 206 5.91 -11.37 30.41
N ARG A 207 6.12 -10.10 30.73
CA ARG A 207 6.36 -9.66 32.12
C ARG A 207 5.13 -9.86 33.02
N ALA A 208 3.93 -9.77 32.48
CA ALA A 208 2.69 -10.02 33.21
C ALA A 208 2.54 -11.52 33.54
N VAL A 209 2.80 -12.41 32.59
CA VAL A 209 2.64 -13.87 32.78
C VAL A 209 3.76 -14.49 33.62
N SER A 210 4.94 -13.86 33.65
CA SER A 210 6.15 -14.39 34.30
C SER A 210 5.94 -14.87 35.76
N PRO A 211 6.43 -16.08 36.11
CA PRO A 211 6.32 -16.62 37.47
C PRO A 211 7.21 -15.82 38.43
N GLY A 212 6.63 -15.34 39.54
CA GLY A 212 7.34 -14.67 40.63
C GLY A 212 7.06 -13.16 40.73
N LYS A 213 6.26 -12.59 39.82
CA LYS A 213 5.77 -11.21 39.95
C LYS A 213 4.55 -11.13 40.86
N SER A 214 4.39 -9.99 41.55
CA SER A 214 3.21 -9.72 42.36
C SER A 214 1.98 -9.53 41.48
N LEU A 215 0.78 -9.72 42.06
CA LEU A 215 -0.49 -9.54 41.34
C LEU A 215 -0.65 -8.09 40.87
N LYS A 216 -0.24 -7.10 41.69
CA LYS A 216 -0.17 -5.68 41.29
C LYS A 216 0.73 -5.46 40.06
N SER A 217 1.90 -6.09 40.03
CA SER A 217 2.80 -6.00 38.87
C SER A 217 2.20 -6.65 37.62
N THR A 218 1.46 -7.74 37.79
CA THR A 218 0.76 -8.42 36.69
C THR A 218 -0.28 -7.50 36.08
N ILE A 219 -1.10 -6.83 36.91
CA ILE A 219 -2.10 -5.85 36.45
C ILE A 219 -1.44 -4.70 35.69
N ILE A 220 -0.40 -4.09 36.27
CA ILE A 220 0.29 -2.96 35.62
C ILE A 220 0.86 -3.37 34.27
N TYR A 221 1.54 -4.50 34.17
CA TYR A 221 2.11 -4.95 32.89
C TYR A 221 1.03 -5.37 31.88
N SER A 222 -0.09 -5.92 32.32
CA SER A 222 -1.21 -6.25 31.43
C SER A 222 -1.87 -4.98 30.87
N MET A 223 -2.01 -3.94 31.69
CA MET A 223 -2.47 -2.61 31.26
C MET A 223 -1.48 -1.96 30.29
N MET A 224 -0.17 -1.99 30.58
CA MET A 224 0.85 -1.48 29.67
C MET A 224 0.87 -2.24 28.33
N SER A 225 0.69 -3.56 28.36
CA SER A 225 0.53 -4.38 27.15
C SER A 225 -0.72 -3.96 26.37
N SER A 226 -1.85 -3.74 27.06
CA SER A 226 -3.09 -3.25 26.44
C SER A 226 -2.92 -1.88 25.80
N ILE A 227 -2.31 -0.91 26.51
CA ILE A 227 -2.10 0.45 25.99
C ILE A 227 -1.22 0.40 24.74
N SER A 228 -0.17 -0.42 24.77
CA SER A 228 0.70 -0.62 23.61
C SER A 228 -0.06 -1.23 22.43
N LEU A 229 -0.94 -2.20 22.67
CA LEU A 229 -1.77 -2.83 21.64
C LEU A 229 -2.85 -1.90 21.10
N ILE A 230 -3.47 -1.09 21.95
CA ILE A 230 -4.43 -0.04 21.56
C ILE A 230 -3.75 0.99 20.68
N TYR A 231 -2.57 1.47 21.09
CA TYR A 231 -1.81 2.44 20.32
C TYR A 231 -1.36 1.86 18.96
N MET A 232 -1.02 0.57 18.94
CA MET A 232 -0.78 -0.15 17.69
C MET A 232 -2.06 -0.21 16.84
N SER A 233 -3.23 -0.51 17.41
CA SER A 233 -4.51 -0.53 16.67
C SER A 233 -4.92 0.84 16.11
N PHE A 234 -4.50 1.91 16.77
CA PHE A 234 -4.69 3.29 16.31
C PHE A 234 -3.74 3.67 15.17
N SER A 235 -2.57 3.01 15.07
CA SER A 235 -1.52 3.34 14.11
C SER A 235 -1.45 2.39 12.92
N TRP A 236 -1.67 1.08 13.12
CA TRP A 236 -1.39 0.05 12.13
C TRP A 236 -2.33 -1.15 12.23
N GLY A 237 -2.98 -1.48 11.10
CA GLY A 237 -3.95 -2.57 11.01
C GLY A 237 -3.42 -3.98 11.32
N SER A 238 -2.10 -4.18 11.34
CA SER A 238 -1.48 -5.45 11.72
C SER A 238 -1.48 -5.71 13.24
N PHE A 239 -2.11 -4.83 14.04
CA PHE A 239 -2.39 -5.11 15.46
C PHE A 239 -3.17 -6.43 15.64
N ARG A 240 -4.00 -6.80 14.65
CA ARG A 240 -4.69 -8.09 14.59
C ARG A 240 -3.71 -9.25 14.73
N TYR A 241 -2.61 -9.24 13.97
CA TYR A 241 -1.56 -10.25 14.09
C TYR A 241 -0.96 -10.32 15.49
N ALA A 242 -0.66 -9.17 16.10
CA ALA A 242 -0.12 -9.12 17.46
C ALA A 242 -1.10 -9.72 18.48
N ALA A 243 -2.39 -9.39 18.38
CA ALA A 243 -3.43 -9.94 19.24
C ALA A 243 -3.59 -11.46 19.05
N GLU A 244 -3.59 -11.94 17.81
CA GLU A 244 -3.68 -13.37 17.48
C GLU A 244 -2.47 -14.17 17.99
N VAL A 245 -1.26 -13.62 17.91
CA VAL A 245 -0.06 -14.25 18.50
C VAL A 245 -0.22 -14.40 20.02
N LEU A 246 -0.81 -13.42 20.71
CA LEU A 246 -1.12 -13.56 22.14
C LEU A 246 -2.19 -14.63 22.40
N GLY A 247 -3.21 -14.72 21.54
CA GLY A 247 -4.23 -15.77 21.59
C GLY A 247 -3.65 -17.17 21.40
N LEU A 248 -2.84 -17.35 20.36
CA LEU A 248 -2.12 -18.59 20.09
C LEU A 248 -1.14 -18.95 21.22
N PHE A 249 -0.47 -17.96 21.80
CA PHE A 249 0.38 -18.17 22.97
C PHE A 249 -0.41 -18.66 24.18
N ALA A 250 -1.54 -18.05 24.49
CA ALA A 250 -2.41 -18.50 25.57
C ALA A 250 -2.92 -19.93 25.30
N LEU A 251 -3.38 -20.21 24.09
CA LEU A 251 -3.80 -21.55 23.67
C LEU A 251 -2.66 -22.58 23.79
N ALA A 252 -1.45 -22.24 23.36
CA ALA A 252 -0.29 -23.12 23.47
C ALA A 252 0.06 -23.43 24.93
N LEU A 253 0.00 -22.46 25.84
CA LEU A 253 0.19 -22.71 27.28
C LEU A 253 -0.88 -23.64 27.86
N VAL A 254 -2.12 -23.53 27.39
CA VAL A 254 -3.20 -24.46 27.75
C VAL A 254 -2.90 -25.89 27.26
N VAL A 255 -2.54 -26.04 25.99
CA VAL A 255 -2.21 -27.34 25.37
C VAL A 255 -1.00 -27.99 26.05
N LEU A 256 0.02 -27.20 26.40
CA LEU A 256 1.21 -27.63 27.14
C LEU A 256 0.91 -27.95 28.62
N ARG A 257 -0.35 -27.86 29.06
CA ARG A 257 -0.81 -28.07 30.45
C ARG A 257 -0.13 -27.13 31.46
N ARG A 258 0.21 -25.91 31.03
CA ARG A 258 0.86 -24.86 31.83
C ARG A 258 -0.05 -23.68 32.10
N TYR A 259 -1.35 -23.94 32.20
CA TYR A 259 -2.32 -22.91 32.53
C TYR A 259 -2.06 -22.33 33.94
N THR A 260 -2.13 -21.01 34.06
CA THR A 260 -2.07 -20.30 35.33
C THR A 260 -3.17 -19.24 35.41
N PRO A 261 -3.68 -18.90 36.62
CA PRO A 261 -4.67 -17.83 36.77
C PRO A 261 -4.14 -16.46 36.36
N ARG A 262 -2.80 -16.28 36.41
CA ARG A 262 -2.15 -15.08 35.91
C ARG A 262 -2.29 -14.95 34.40
N LEU A 263 -2.23 -16.05 33.65
CA LEU A 263 -2.48 -16.05 32.22
C LEU A 263 -3.90 -15.59 31.92
N PHE A 264 -4.90 -16.12 32.63
CA PHE A 264 -6.29 -15.69 32.50
C PHE A 264 -6.46 -14.19 32.80
N LEU A 265 -5.91 -13.71 33.92
CA LEU A 265 -6.00 -12.31 34.32
C LEU A 265 -5.26 -11.36 33.34
N ALA A 266 -4.06 -11.75 32.88
CA ALA A 266 -3.29 -10.95 31.94
C ALA A 266 -3.95 -10.89 30.56
N TYR A 267 -4.37 -12.03 30.02
CA TYR A 267 -5.08 -12.10 28.75
C TYR A 267 -6.43 -11.36 28.81
N GLY A 268 -7.19 -11.59 29.89
CA GLY A 268 -8.44 -10.91 30.24
C GLY A 268 -8.34 -9.39 30.16
N MET A 269 -7.39 -8.81 30.89
CA MET A 269 -7.20 -7.37 30.89
C MET A 269 -6.64 -6.85 29.57
N THR A 270 -5.62 -7.49 29.00
CA THR A 270 -5.00 -7.00 27.76
C THR A 270 -5.99 -6.96 26.59
N LEU A 271 -6.80 -8.00 26.42
CA LEU A 271 -7.81 -7.99 25.36
C LEU A 271 -9.08 -7.23 25.72
N GLY A 272 -9.56 -7.33 26.97
CA GLY A 272 -10.78 -6.63 27.38
C GLY A 272 -10.69 -5.12 27.18
N PHE A 273 -9.58 -4.51 27.61
CA PHE A 273 -9.33 -3.08 27.39
C PHE A 273 -9.08 -2.74 25.92
N MET A 274 -8.37 -3.60 25.17
CA MET A 274 -8.17 -3.40 23.74
C MET A 274 -9.48 -3.40 22.97
N LEU A 275 -10.38 -4.35 23.25
CA LEU A 275 -11.68 -4.41 22.59
C LEU A 275 -12.55 -3.21 22.95
N TYR A 276 -12.56 -2.81 24.23
CA TYR A 276 -13.33 -1.64 24.68
C TYR A 276 -12.89 -0.34 24.00
N ILE A 277 -11.58 -0.04 23.99
CA ILE A 277 -11.08 1.20 23.36
C ILE A 277 -11.02 1.07 21.84
N GLY A 278 -10.77 -0.14 21.32
CA GLY A 278 -10.70 -0.42 19.89
C GLY A 278 -12.02 -0.17 19.16
N THR A 279 -13.17 -0.43 19.80
CA THR A 279 -14.48 -0.12 19.20
C THR A 279 -14.77 1.37 19.07
N GLU A 280 -14.09 2.21 19.87
CA GLU A 280 -14.20 3.68 19.80
C GLU A 280 -13.33 4.28 18.69
N ILE A 281 -12.45 3.50 18.06
CA ILE A 281 -11.66 3.95 16.91
C ILE A 281 -12.61 4.04 15.71
N PRO A 282 -12.81 5.22 15.08
CA PRO A 282 -13.83 5.42 14.05
C PRO A 282 -13.74 4.46 12.85
N LEU A 283 -12.51 4.07 12.47
CA LEU A 283 -12.27 3.11 11.39
C LEU A 283 -12.73 1.68 11.74
N LEU A 284 -12.61 1.27 13.00
CA LEU A 284 -12.98 -0.08 13.46
C LEU A 284 -14.47 -0.16 13.81
N GLY A 285 -14.97 0.83 14.56
CA GLY A 285 -16.34 0.91 15.04
C GLY A 285 -16.83 -0.36 15.75
N HIS A 286 -18.15 -0.54 15.81
CA HIS A 286 -18.76 -1.74 16.39
C HIS A 286 -18.63 -2.99 15.50
N ALA A 287 -18.36 -2.81 14.20
CA ALA A 287 -18.15 -3.92 13.26
C ALA A 287 -16.96 -4.81 13.66
N PHE A 288 -15.98 -4.22 14.37
CA PHE A 288 -14.80 -4.93 14.86
C PHE A 288 -15.12 -6.09 15.82
N LEU A 289 -16.23 -6.03 16.57
CA LEU A 289 -16.63 -7.11 17.48
C LEU A 289 -17.15 -8.35 16.74
N THR A 290 -17.71 -8.15 15.54
CA THR A 290 -18.23 -9.20 14.69
C THR A 290 -17.19 -9.77 13.72
N GLU A 291 -15.98 -9.21 13.70
CA GLU A 291 -14.90 -9.68 12.86
C GLU A 291 -14.42 -11.07 13.32
N SER A 292 -14.07 -11.95 12.37
CA SER A 292 -13.67 -13.33 12.67
C SER A 292 -12.41 -13.43 13.52
N THR A 293 -11.47 -12.49 13.36
CA THR A 293 -10.26 -12.37 14.18
C THR A 293 -10.62 -12.12 15.65
N THR A 294 -11.49 -11.14 15.90
CA THR A 294 -11.99 -10.84 17.25
C THR A 294 -12.76 -12.01 17.86
N ILE A 295 -13.59 -12.70 17.07
CA ILE A 295 -14.33 -13.89 17.53
C ILE A 295 -13.36 -15.00 17.96
N ALA A 296 -12.27 -15.22 17.24
CA ALA A 296 -11.25 -16.20 17.61
C ALA A 296 -10.61 -15.88 18.97
N LEU A 297 -10.26 -14.60 19.19
CA LEU A 297 -9.73 -14.11 20.47
C LEU A 297 -10.72 -14.27 21.63
N LEU A 298 -12.00 -13.96 21.39
CA LEU A 298 -13.07 -14.19 22.37
C LEU A 298 -13.28 -15.68 22.65
N GLY A 299 -13.11 -16.55 21.65
CA GLY A 299 -13.11 -18.00 21.82
C GLY A 299 -12.02 -18.50 22.77
N VAL A 300 -10.79 -17.99 22.63
CA VAL A 300 -9.69 -18.28 23.55
C VAL A 300 -9.97 -17.73 24.95
N MET A 301 -10.57 -16.54 25.06
CA MET A 301 -11.02 -15.99 26.35
C MET A 301 -12.03 -16.93 27.03
N GLY A 302 -13.04 -17.39 26.27
CA GLY A 302 -14.02 -18.36 26.73
C GLY A 302 -13.37 -19.64 27.25
N LEU A 303 -12.39 -20.18 26.51
CA LEU A 303 -11.62 -21.34 26.96
C LEU A 303 -10.89 -21.10 28.28
N LEU A 304 -10.26 -19.93 28.47
CA LEU A 304 -9.57 -19.61 29.72
C LEU A 304 -10.54 -19.46 30.90
N ILE A 305 -11.73 -18.89 30.68
CA ILE A 305 -12.80 -18.82 31.70
C ILE A 305 -13.18 -20.23 32.16
N VAL A 306 -13.39 -21.15 31.21
CA VAL A 306 -13.72 -22.56 31.49
C VAL A 306 -12.62 -23.23 32.30
N MET A 307 -11.36 -22.96 31.96
CA MET A 307 -10.22 -23.53 32.69
C MET A 307 -10.13 -23.01 34.12
N GLU A 308 -10.41 -21.73 34.36
CA GLU A 308 -10.44 -21.21 35.74
C GLU A 308 -11.62 -21.80 36.53
N LEU A 309 -12.81 -21.92 35.93
CA LEU A 309 -13.96 -22.56 36.55
C LEU A 309 -13.69 -24.03 36.88
N ALA A 310 -13.10 -24.79 35.94
CA ALA A 310 -12.70 -26.18 36.16
C ALA A 310 -11.62 -26.30 37.24
N ARG A 311 -10.72 -25.32 37.37
CA ARG A 311 -9.72 -25.28 38.44
C ARG A 311 -10.36 -25.05 39.81
N LEU A 312 -11.37 -24.19 39.89
CA LEU A 312 -12.11 -23.89 41.13
C LEU A 312 -13.07 -25.02 41.54
N ALA A 313 -13.45 -25.91 40.61
CA ALA A 313 -14.35 -27.02 40.91
C ALA A 313 -13.69 -28.06 41.85
N PRO A 314 -14.37 -28.43 42.96
CA PRO A 314 -13.80 -29.29 44.00
C PRO A 314 -13.75 -30.77 43.62
N SER A 315 -14.63 -31.25 42.74
CA SER A 315 -14.73 -32.67 42.35
C SER A 315 -14.28 -32.91 40.91
N THR A 316 -13.68 -34.06 40.63
CA THR A 316 -13.32 -34.51 39.27
C THR A 316 -14.55 -34.61 38.36
N ILE A 317 -15.70 -34.98 38.91
CA ILE A 317 -16.99 -35.00 38.21
C ILE A 317 -17.42 -33.57 37.85
N GLY A 318 -17.25 -32.60 38.76
CA GLY A 318 -17.52 -31.19 38.51
C GLY A 318 -16.62 -30.59 37.42
N ARG A 319 -15.36 -31.02 37.35
CA ARG A 319 -14.44 -30.63 36.27
C ARG A 319 -14.89 -31.18 34.92
N LEU A 320 -15.26 -32.45 34.89
CA LEU A 320 -15.74 -33.10 33.68
C LEU A 320 -17.07 -32.49 33.21
N SER A 321 -17.99 -32.20 34.14
CA SER A 321 -19.27 -31.57 33.82
C SER A 321 -19.09 -30.17 33.26
N ILE A 322 -18.19 -29.36 33.83
CA ILE A 322 -17.87 -28.02 33.29
C ILE A 322 -17.31 -28.16 31.87
N LEU A 323 -16.34 -29.04 31.63
CA LEU A 323 -15.79 -29.27 30.29
C LEU A 323 -16.86 -29.73 29.28
N VAL A 324 -17.70 -30.70 29.64
CA VAL A 324 -18.77 -31.23 28.77
C VAL A 324 -19.83 -30.16 28.50
N VAL A 325 -20.33 -29.48 29.54
CA VAL A 325 -21.31 -28.38 29.39
C VAL A 325 -20.75 -27.30 28.50
N THR A 326 -19.46 -26.97 28.62
CA THR A 326 -18.89 -25.92 27.79
C THR A 326 -18.70 -26.37 26.34
N ILE A 327 -18.28 -27.60 26.08
CA ILE A 327 -18.18 -28.13 24.70
C ILE A 327 -19.56 -28.10 24.03
N VAL A 328 -20.60 -28.55 24.75
CA VAL A 328 -21.99 -28.57 24.24
C VAL A 328 -22.53 -27.16 24.04
N SER A 329 -22.30 -26.23 24.98
CA SER A 329 -22.77 -24.85 24.85
C SER A 329 -22.02 -24.09 23.76
N SER A 330 -20.71 -24.31 23.60
CA SER A 330 -19.89 -23.73 22.52
C SER A 330 -20.37 -24.22 21.15
N ALA A 331 -20.65 -25.52 21.02
CA ALA A 331 -21.20 -26.10 19.81
C ALA A 331 -22.60 -25.55 19.48
N ALA A 332 -23.45 -25.37 20.49
CA ALA A 332 -24.79 -24.80 20.33
C ALA A 332 -24.75 -23.31 19.95
N ILE A 333 -23.84 -22.51 20.54
CA ILE A 333 -23.64 -21.09 20.21
C ILE A 333 -23.09 -20.95 18.79
N LEU A 334 -22.10 -21.78 18.41
CA LEU A 334 -21.54 -21.76 17.05
C LEU A 334 -22.61 -22.15 16.01
N PHE A 335 -23.40 -23.20 16.30
CA PHE A 335 -24.53 -23.59 15.46
C PHE A 335 -25.57 -22.47 15.35
N GLY A 336 -25.90 -21.82 16.46
CA GLY A 336 -26.80 -20.66 16.51
C GLY A 336 -26.31 -19.50 15.64
N LEU A 337 -25.05 -19.11 15.78
CA LEU A 337 -24.44 -18.00 15.03
C LEU A 337 -24.34 -18.28 13.51
N VAL A 338 -24.09 -19.53 13.12
CA VAL A 338 -24.09 -19.95 11.72
C VAL A 338 -25.52 -20.00 11.16
N SER A 339 -26.48 -20.50 11.93
CA SER A 339 -27.88 -20.62 11.50
C SER A 339 -28.58 -19.28 11.31
N THR A 340 -28.22 -18.26 12.10
CA THR A 340 -28.79 -16.90 12.02
C THR A 340 -28.13 -16.03 10.96
N LYS A 341 -27.13 -16.55 10.21
CA LYS A 341 -26.32 -15.80 9.23
C LYS A 341 -25.64 -14.54 9.80
N ILE A 342 -25.55 -14.40 11.13
CA ILE A 342 -24.77 -13.33 11.79
C ILE A 342 -23.29 -13.50 11.44
N ILE A 343 -22.83 -14.75 11.37
CA ILE A 343 -21.57 -15.09 10.71
C ILE A 343 -21.89 -15.38 9.25
N SER A 344 -21.87 -14.36 8.39
CA SER A 344 -21.92 -14.56 6.95
C SER A 344 -20.75 -15.45 6.50
N GLY A 345 -21.03 -16.50 5.73
CA GLY A 345 -20.09 -17.57 5.36
C GLY A 345 -18.80 -17.17 4.62
N SER A 346 -18.53 -15.87 4.41
CA SER A 346 -17.18 -15.38 4.07
C SER A 346 -16.43 -15.03 5.36
N LEU A 347 -15.93 -16.06 6.06
CA LEU A 347 -15.23 -15.96 7.33
C LEU A 347 -13.95 -15.09 7.31
N LEU A 348 -13.46 -14.66 6.15
CA LEU A 348 -12.25 -13.87 5.99
C LEU A 348 -12.46 -12.83 4.87
N GLN A 349 -12.36 -11.53 5.20
CA GLN A 349 -12.41 -10.45 4.20
C GLN A 349 -11.14 -10.42 3.34
N GLY A 350 -11.32 -10.12 2.05
CA GLY A 350 -10.37 -10.25 0.93
C GLY A 350 -8.87 -10.18 1.26
N LYS A 351 -8.36 -9.07 1.78
CA LYS A 351 -6.90 -8.88 2.00
C LYS A 351 -6.32 -9.85 3.05
N PHE A 352 -7.08 -10.17 4.09
CA PHE A 352 -6.66 -11.13 5.13
C PHE A 352 -6.78 -12.57 4.64
N LEU A 353 -7.84 -12.91 3.91
CA LEU A 353 -7.96 -14.22 3.27
C LEU A 353 -6.81 -14.45 2.27
N ALA A 354 -6.48 -13.43 1.46
CA ALA A 354 -5.37 -13.47 0.51
C ALA A 354 -3.98 -13.57 1.18
N THR A 355 -3.88 -13.23 2.46
CA THR A 355 -2.65 -13.35 3.25
C THR A 355 -2.49 -14.76 3.84
N VAL A 356 -3.60 -15.37 4.27
CA VAL A 356 -3.64 -16.73 4.82
C VAL A 356 -3.58 -17.77 3.71
N ASP A 357 -4.32 -17.55 2.61
CA ASP A 357 -4.37 -18.40 1.43
C ASP A 357 -3.81 -17.66 0.19
N PRO A 358 -2.58 -17.99 -0.25
CA PRO A 358 -1.95 -17.34 -1.40
C PRO A 358 -2.62 -17.70 -2.74
N PHE A 359 -3.44 -18.75 -2.83
CA PHE A 359 -4.10 -19.16 -4.08
C PHE A 359 -5.27 -18.23 -4.43
N VAL A 360 -6.05 -17.81 -3.42
CA VAL A 360 -7.18 -16.87 -3.60
C VAL A 360 -6.70 -15.48 -4.06
N ARG A 361 -5.49 -15.07 -3.65
CA ARG A 361 -4.89 -13.78 -4.04
C ARG A 361 -4.73 -13.61 -5.54
N SER A 362 -4.38 -14.68 -6.26
CA SER A 362 -4.20 -14.63 -7.72
C SER A 362 -5.45 -14.18 -8.48
N ASN A 363 -6.63 -14.34 -7.86
CA ASN A 363 -7.92 -13.98 -8.43
C ASN A 363 -8.34 -12.53 -8.19
N ILE A 364 -7.57 -11.73 -7.43
CA ILE A 364 -7.85 -10.31 -7.17
C ILE A 364 -6.75 -9.44 -7.80
N PRO A 365 -6.93 -8.96 -9.05
CA PRO A 365 -5.88 -8.25 -9.80
C PRO A 365 -5.31 -7.03 -9.08
N LEU A 366 -6.15 -6.24 -8.40
CA LEU A 366 -5.72 -5.03 -7.68
C LEU A 366 -4.82 -5.33 -6.47
N VAL A 367 -5.03 -6.47 -5.81
CA VAL A 367 -4.17 -6.89 -4.69
C VAL A 367 -2.89 -7.52 -5.24
N ALA A 368 -2.97 -8.29 -6.33
CA ALA A 368 -1.83 -8.92 -6.97
C ALA A 368 -0.91 -7.93 -7.71
N SER A 369 -1.41 -6.76 -8.11
CA SER A 369 -0.63 -5.72 -8.81
C SER A 369 0.39 -5.03 -7.94
N VAL A 370 0.14 -4.95 -6.63
CA VAL A 370 1.07 -4.37 -5.67
C VAL A 370 2.28 -5.30 -5.52
N ALA A 371 3.47 -4.82 -5.86
CA ALA A 371 4.70 -5.60 -5.83
C ALA A 371 4.98 -6.22 -4.43
N GLU A 372 4.58 -5.50 -3.38
CA GLU A 372 4.71 -5.94 -1.98
C GLU A 372 3.89 -7.18 -1.64
N ASN A 373 2.83 -7.47 -2.41
CA ASN A 373 1.93 -8.60 -2.18
C ASN A 373 2.37 -9.87 -2.91
N ARG A 374 3.55 -9.88 -3.53
CA ARG A 374 4.10 -11.07 -4.18
C ARG A 374 4.57 -12.09 -3.14
N PRO A 375 4.53 -13.40 -3.47
CA PRO A 375 5.13 -14.42 -2.64
C PRO A 375 6.64 -14.26 -2.59
N SER A 376 7.22 -14.54 -1.43
CA SER A 376 8.66 -14.44 -1.23
C SER A 376 9.37 -15.64 -1.85
N THR A 377 10.41 -15.38 -2.62
CA THR A 377 11.33 -16.42 -3.07
C THR A 377 12.40 -16.65 -1.99
N TRP A 378 13.10 -17.79 -2.04
CA TRP A 378 14.27 -17.99 -1.18
C TRP A 378 15.31 -16.87 -1.33
N ALA A 379 15.52 -16.41 -2.57
CA ALA A 379 16.44 -15.32 -2.86
C ALA A 379 16.02 -14.02 -2.17
N SER A 380 14.75 -13.64 -2.21
CA SER A 380 14.28 -12.42 -1.54
C SER A 380 14.38 -12.52 -0.01
N LEU A 381 14.02 -13.67 0.57
CA LEU A 381 14.18 -13.89 2.02
C LEU A 381 15.65 -13.78 2.46
N TYR A 382 16.57 -14.36 1.68
CA TYR A 382 17.99 -14.27 1.98
C TYR A 382 18.55 -12.85 1.77
N LEU A 383 18.06 -12.10 0.78
CA LEU A 383 18.45 -10.70 0.59
C LEU A 383 18.00 -9.81 1.75
N GLU A 384 16.84 -10.07 2.36
CA GLU A 384 16.31 -9.22 3.42
C GLU A 384 16.79 -9.58 4.83
N LEU A 385 16.94 -10.88 5.13
CA LEU A 385 17.34 -11.38 6.46
C LEU A 385 18.80 -11.85 6.51
N GLY A 386 19.40 -12.16 5.35
CA GLY A 386 20.76 -12.66 5.26
C GLY A 386 20.96 -14.01 5.97
N SER A 387 22.18 -14.23 6.42
CA SER A 387 22.59 -15.41 7.18
C SER A 387 21.97 -15.50 8.58
N LEU A 388 21.26 -14.46 9.06
CA LEU A 388 20.50 -14.53 10.31
C LEU A 388 19.45 -15.64 10.26
N ILE A 389 18.95 -16.00 9.07
CA ILE A 389 18.06 -17.16 8.90
C ILE A 389 18.73 -18.44 9.42
N ILE A 390 20.00 -18.66 9.06
CA ILE A 390 20.75 -19.86 9.46
C ILE A 390 20.94 -19.88 10.98
N LEU A 391 21.33 -18.74 11.57
CA LEU A 391 21.47 -18.63 13.02
C LEU A 391 20.14 -18.80 13.75
N ALA A 392 19.05 -18.30 13.21
CA ALA A 392 17.73 -18.41 13.82
C ALA A 392 17.20 -19.86 13.86
N VAL A 393 17.56 -20.71 12.90
CA VAL A 393 17.23 -22.16 12.95
C VAL A 393 17.81 -22.81 14.21
N PHE A 394 19.07 -22.53 14.54
CA PHE A 394 19.67 -22.97 15.81
C PHE A 394 19.02 -22.30 17.03
N GLY A 395 18.53 -21.07 16.87
CA GLY A 395 17.82 -20.34 17.91
C GLY A 395 16.52 -21.03 18.29
N PHE A 396 15.77 -21.49 17.27
CA PHE A 396 14.59 -22.32 17.48
C PHE A 396 14.95 -23.60 18.23
N PHE A 397 16.03 -24.28 17.83
CA PHE A 397 16.48 -25.49 18.52
C PHE A 397 16.73 -25.25 20.01
N PHE A 398 17.44 -24.19 20.40
CA PHE A 398 17.65 -23.85 21.81
C PHE A 398 16.35 -23.46 22.53
N ALA A 399 15.45 -22.72 21.87
CA ALA A 399 14.15 -22.37 22.42
C ALA A 399 13.28 -23.63 22.68
N PHE A 400 13.27 -24.60 21.74
CA PHE A 400 12.59 -25.88 21.87
C PHE A 400 13.20 -26.80 22.92
N GLN A 401 14.50 -26.67 23.22
CA GLN A 401 15.11 -27.42 24.32
C GLN A 401 14.71 -26.87 25.69
N ARG A 402 14.65 -25.54 25.83
CA ARG A 402 14.39 -24.91 27.13
C ARG A 402 12.90 -24.77 27.45
N LEU A 403 12.06 -24.52 26.44
CA LEU A 403 10.59 -24.40 26.53
C LEU A 403 10.10 -23.64 27.76
N ARG A 404 10.69 -22.48 28.11
CA ARG A 404 10.07 -21.56 29.08
C ARG A 404 8.89 -20.85 28.43
N GLU A 405 8.03 -20.25 29.24
CA GLU A 405 6.89 -19.46 28.74
C GLU A 405 7.33 -18.42 27.69
N GLY A 406 8.44 -17.70 27.93
CA GLY A 406 8.97 -16.76 26.94
C GLY A 406 9.50 -17.40 25.67
N ASP A 407 10.05 -18.60 25.78
CA ASP A 407 10.57 -19.34 24.64
C ASP A 407 9.40 -19.83 23.76
N VAL A 408 8.25 -20.19 24.37
CA VAL A 408 7.01 -20.56 23.66
C VAL A 408 6.46 -19.38 22.86
N LEU A 409 6.39 -18.18 23.44
CA LEU A 409 5.97 -16.99 22.70
C LEU A 409 6.91 -16.70 21.53
N LEU A 410 8.22 -16.79 21.74
CA LEU A 410 9.22 -16.57 20.69
C LEU A 410 9.09 -17.58 19.56
N ILE A 411 8.85 -18.86 19.88
CA ILE A 411 8.64 -19.92 18.89
C ILE A 411 7.38 -19.62 18.06
N ILE A 412 6.26 -19.31 18.70
CA ILE A 412 5.01 -18.98 18.00
C ILE A 412 5.24 -17.78 17.09
N PHE A 413 5.76 -16.68 17.63
CA PHE A 413 6.03 -15.46 16.89
C PHE A 413 6.97 -15.70 15.69
N GLY A 414 8.03 -16.50 15.87
CA GLY A 414 8.96 -16.85 14.80
C GLY A 414 8.34 -17.75 13.73
N VAL A 415 7.60 -18.80 14.11
CA VAL A 415 7.00 -19.75 13.16
C VAL A 415 5.86 -19.11 12.37
N THR A 416 4.94 -18.40 13.04
CA THR A 416 3.86 -17.70 12.36
C THR A 416 4.40 -16.55 11.51
N GLY A 417 5.38 -15.80 12.02
CA GLY A 417 6.06 -14.75 11.28
C GLY A 417 6.74 -15.28 10.02
N PHE A 418 7.38 -16.45 10.10
CA PHE A 418 8.03 -17.09 8.96
C PHE A 418 7.02 -17.52 7.89
N TYR A 419 5.90 -18.12 8.28
CA TYR A 419 4.82 -18.47 7.35
C TYR A 419 4.31 -17.25 6.59
N PHE A 420 3.99 -16.16 7.31
CA PHE A 420 3.48 -14.95 6.71
C PHE A 420 4.51 -14.21 5.84
N ALA A 421 5.78 -14.18 6.27
CA ALA A 421 6.88 -13.64 5.48
C ALA A 421 7.17 -14.46 4.21
N ALA A 422 6.93 -15.76 4.22
CA ALA A 422 7.02 -16.59 3.02
C ALA A 422 5.83 -16.33 2.06
N SER A 423 4.64 -16.11 2.60
CA SER A 423 3.43 -15.80 1.82
C SER A 423 3.47 -14.41 1.17
N LEU A 424 4.01 -13.41 1.87
CA LEU A 424 4.07 -12.01 1.47
C LEU A 424 5.42 -11.38 1.81
N VAL A 425 6.11 -10.82 0.80
CA VAL A 425 7.40 -10.13 0.97
C VAL A 425 7.30 -9.01 2.01
N ARG A 426 6.20 -8.23 2.02
CA ARG A 426 6.01 -7.14 2.99
C ARG A 426 6.08 -7.57 4.47
N LEU A 427 5.72 -8.83 4.77
CA LEU A 427 5.58 -9.30 6.16
C LEU A 427 6.89 -9.78 6.77
N THR A 428 8.00 -9.77 6.04
CA THR A 428 9.36 -9.99 6.59
C THR A 428 9.69 -8.99 7.70
N LEU A 429 9.09 -7.79 7.65
CA LEU A 429 9.22 -6.76 8.68
C LEU A 429 8.75 -7.26 10.06
N ILE A 430 7.65 -8.01 10.10
CA ILE A 430 7.09 -8.56 11.34
C ILE A 430 8.00 -9.67 11.88
N LEU A 431 8.62 -10.44 10.99
CA LEU A 431 9.53 -11.52 11.31
C LEU A 431 10.90 -11.00 11.83
N ALA A 432 11.36 -9.83 11.37
CA ALA A 432 12.70 -9.33 11.65
C ALA A 432 13.09 -9.29 13.16
N PRO A 433 12.24 -8.79 14.10
CA PRO A 433 12.55 -8.82 15.53
C PRO A 433 12.66 -10.25 16.10
N ALA A 434 11.81 -11.18 15.64
CA ALA A 434 11.88 -12.58 16.05
C ALA A 434 13.20 -13.23 15.58
N MET A 435 13.59 -12.99 14.34
CA MET A 435 14.82 -13.53 13.78
C MET A 435 16.06 -12.94 14.43
N ALA A 436 16.07 -11.63 14.70
CA ALA A 436 17.15 -10.97 15.42
C ALA A 436 17.33 -11.55 16.83
N THR A 437 16.23 -11.82 17.55
CA THR A 437 16.29 -12.43 18.88
C THR A 437 16.72 -13.90 18.85
N LEU A 438 16.20 -14.70 17.92
CA LEU A 438 16.61 -16.11 17.75
C LEU A 438 18.08 -16.24 17.35
N ALA A 439 18.56 -15.42 16.41
CA ALA A 439 19.96 -15.39 16.02
C ALA A 439 20.87 -14.95 17.19
N ALA A 440 20.43 -13.98 18.00
CA ALA A 440 21.16 -13.54 19.18
C ALA A 440 21.29 -14.65 20.24
N ILE A 441 20.24 -15.44 20.45
CA ILE A 441 20.27 -16.61 21.34
C ILE A 441 21.34 -17.61 20.87
N THR A 442 21.37 -17.91 19.58
CA THR A 442 22.37 -18.81 18.99
C THR A 442 23.79 -18.32 19.22
N VAL A 443 24.06 -17.04 18.95
CA VAL A 443 25.40 -16.48 19.14
C VAL A 443 25.82 -16.53 20.61
N VAL A 444 24.88 -16.30 21.54
CA VAL A 444 25.18 -16.40 22.98
C VAL A 444 25.44 -17.84 23.40
N GLU A 445 24.61 -18.81 22.99
CA GLU A 445 24.79 -20.20 23.38
C GLU A 445 26.04 -20.85 22.76
N LEU A 446 26.31 -20.59 21.49
CA LEU A 446 27.55 -21.06 20.84
C LEU A 446 28.79 -20.33 21.36
N GLY A 447 28.65 -19.08 21.78
CA GLY A 447 29.74 -18.26 22.33
C GLY A 447 30.11 -18.58 23.77
N LYS A 448 29.20 -19.18 24.58
CA LYS A 448 29.45 -19.50 25.99
C LYS A 448 30.65 -20.42 26.20
N PRO A 449 30.74 -21.62 25.57
CA PRO A 449 31.91 -22.49 25.73
C PRO A 449 33.21 -21.79 25.34
N ALA A 450 33.16 -20.97 24.29
CA ALA A 450 34.32 -20.23 23.83
C ALA A 450 34.78 -19.19 24.86
N MET A 451 33.83 -18.45 25.44
CA MET A 451 34.11 -17.44 26.45
C MET A 451 34.60 -18.05 27.77
N ASP A 452 34.01 -19.16 28.21
CA ASP A 452 34.42 -19.86 29.44
C ASP A 452 35.87 -20.35 29.36
N ILE A 453 36.30 -20.81 28.17
CA ILE A 453 37.68 -21.22 27.90
C ILE A 453 38.63 -20.02 27.87
N ILE A 454 38.22 -18.90 27.25
CA ILE A 454 39.03 -17.67 27.18
C ILE A 454 39.20 -17.03 28.57
N GLN A 455 38.16 -17.06 29.40
CA GLN A 455 38.16 -16.44 30.73
C GLN A 455 38.86 -17.29 31.81
N GLN A 456 39.39 -18.48 31.46
CA GLN A 456 40.00 -19.42 32.40
C GLN A 456 39.15 -19.65 33.66
N THR A 457 37.82 -19.63 33.55
CA THR A 457 36.96 -19.84 34.71
C THR A 457 37.09 -21.30 35.14
N VAL A 458 37.74 -21.53 36.27
CA VAL A 458 37.90 -22.84 36.90
C VAL A 458 36.52 -23.38 37.27
N LEU A 459 35.92 -24.17 36.38
CA LEU A 459 34.68 -24.88 36.66
C LEU A 459 34.98 -26.05 37.59
N PHE A 460 34.53 -25.98 38.85
CA PHE A 460 34.35 -27.18 39.67
C PHE A 460 33.16 -27.97 39.10
N PRO A 461 33.36 -29.16 38.51
CA PRO A 461 32.27 -29.90 37.88
C PRO A 461 31.33 -30.46 38.96
N ARG A 462 30.06 -30.01 38.97
CA ARG A 462 29.05 -30.48 39.94
C ARG A 462 28.34 -31.79 39.57
N ARG A 463 28.61 -32.41 38.41
CA ARG A 463 28.14 -33.77 38.07
C ARG A 463 29.04 -34.41 37.02
N LYS A 464 29.43 -35.68 37.23
CA LYS A 464 30.22 -36.48 36.29
C LYS A 464 29.42 -36.76 35.02
N LEU A 465 29.59 -35.93 34.00
CA LEU A 465 29.33 -36.31 32.61
C LEU A 465 30.68 -36.63 31.97
N ARG A 466 30.93 -37.93 31.74
CA ARG A 466 32.05 -38.42 30.94
C ARG A 466 31.78 -38.05 29.48
N PHE A 467 32.43 -36.98 29.03
CA PHE A 467 32.98 -36.73 27.68
C PHE A 467 33.30 -35.23 27.61
N THR A 468 34.47 -34.84 28.11
CA THR A 468 35.02 -33.50 27.87
C THR A 468 36.35 -33.68 27.16
N SER A 469 36.35 -33.80 25.84
CA SER A 469 37.53 -33.41 25.09
C SER A 469 37.73 -31.92 25.39
N LYS A 470 38.85 -31.56 26.01
CA LYS A 470 39.22 -30.16 26.20
C LYS A 470 39.20 -29.48 24.84
N VAL A 471 38.17 -28.71 24.57
CA VAL A 471 38.09 -27.88 23.38
C VAL A 471 39.23 -26.87 23.50
N SER A 472 40.15 -26.83 22.52
CA SER A 472 41.29 -25.93 22.55
C SER A 472 40.81 -24.48 22.43
N ARG A 473 41.58 -23.53 22.98
CA ARG A 473 41.32 -22.08 22.83
C ARG A 473 41.19 -21.66 21.36
N GLU A 474 41.92 -22.34 20.48
CA GLU A 474 41.89 -22.14 19.03
C GLU A 474 40.54 -22.51 18.42
N PHE A 475 39.95 -23.63 18.83
CA PHE A 475 38.61 -24.04 18.36
C PHE A 475 37.52 -23.06 18.81
N SER A 476 37.62 -22.56 20.03
CA SER A 476 36.74 -21.52 20.57
C SER A 476 36.82 -20.20 19.80
N LEU A 477 38.02 -19.77 19.44
CA LEU A 477 38.24 -18.61 18.56
C LEU A 477 37.72 -18.87 17.14
N GLY A 478 37.88 -20.09 16.63
CA GLY A 478 37.36 -20.53 15.34
C GLY A 478 35.84 -20.39 15.23
N ILE A 479 35.09 -20.79 16.27
CA ILE A 479 33.62 -20.63 16.30
C ILE A 479 33.21 -19.16 16.22
N LEU A 480 33.87 -18.30 17.01
CA LEU A 480 33.58 -16.85 16.99
C LEU A 480 33.92 -16.22 15.63
N LEU A 481 35.02 -16.64 15.01
CA LEU A 481 35.41 -16.21 13.67
C LEU A 481 34.40 -16.64 12.61
N ILE A 482 33.91 -17.89 12.66
CA ILE A 482 32.87 -18.39 11.74
C ILE A 482 31.58 -17.58 11.89
N ILE A 483 31.14 -17.31 13.13
CA ILE A 483 29.97 -16.47 13.38
C ILE A 483 30.17 -15.06 12.82
N MET A 484 31.35 -14.47 13.01
CA MET A 484 31.68 -13.15 12.45
C MET A 484 31.63 -13.16 10.91
N ILE A 485 32.27 -14.14 10.26
CA ILE A 485 32.27 -14.28 8.80
C ILE A 485 30.84 -14.47 8.27
N LEU A 486 29.99 -15.17 9.02
CA LEU A 486 28.60 -15.39 8.65
C LEU A 486 27.78 -14.10 8.75
N VAL A 487 27.97 -13.29 9.79
CA VAL A 487 27.18 -12.07 10.05
C VAL A 487 27.64 -10.87 9.22
N VAL A 488 28.94 -10.68 8.99
CA VAL A 488 29.47 -9.46 8.32
C VAL A 488 28.81 -9.19 6.94
N PRO A 489 28.62 -10.18 6.05
CA PRO A 489 27.92 -9.96 4.78
C PRO A 489 26.49 -9.44 4.94
N THR A 490 25.79 -9.85 6.01
CA THR A 490 24.43 -9.37 6.29
C THR A 490 24.42 -7.89 6.66
N PHE A 491 25.42 -7.44 7.42
CA PHE A 491 25.56 -6.03 7.78
C PHE A 491 25.94 -5.18 6.57
N ILE A 492 26.83 -5.70 5.70
CA ILE A 492 27.18 -5.02 4.45
C ILE A 492 25.94 -4.85 3.58
N ASN A 493 25.14 -5.92 3.40
CA ASN A 493 23.90 -5.85 2.63
C ASN A 493 22.89 -4.87 3.26
N ALA A 494 22.73 -4.88 4.58
CA ALA A 494 21.86 -3.93 5.27
C ALA A 494 22.28 -2.46 5.06
N VAL A 495 23.58 -2.17 5.10
CA VAL A 495 24.10 -0.83 4.80
C VAL A 495 23.91 -0.47 3.32
N GLN A 496 24.12 -1.40 2.40
CA GLN A 496 23.90 -1.19 0.97
C GLN A 496 22.42 -0.98 0.62
N SER A 497 21.52 -1.64 1.33
CA SER A 497 20.07 -1.48 1.24
C SER A 497 19.61 -0.14 1.78
N ALA A 498 20.29 0.41 2.79
CA ALA A 498 20.04 1.75 3.32
C ALA A 498 20.66 2.85 2.46
N TYR A 499 21.68 2.50 1.66
CA TYR A 499 22.39 3.39 0.76
C TYR A 499 21.68 3.49 -0.60
N THR A 500 20.41 3.89 -0.55
CA THR A 500 19.57 4.13 -1.72
C THR A 500 18.89 5.49 -1.59
N PRO A 501 18.73 6.25 -2.68
CA PRO A 501 17.98 7.51 -2.65
C PRO A 501 16.52 7.25 -2.28
N THR A 502 15.87 8.26 -1.72
CA THR A 502 14.42 8.25 -1.53
C THR A 502 13.73 8.18 -2.89
N THR A 503 12.57 7.52 -2.97
CA THR A 503 11.98 7.21 -4.28
C THR A 503 11.65 8.46 -5.11
N ILE A 504 11.20 9.55 -4.49
CA ILE A 504 10.94 10.81 -5.23
C ILE A 504 12.23 11.45 -5.75
N ALA A 505 13.36 11.29 -5.05
CA ALA A 505 14.65 11.85 -5.45
C ALA A 505 15.29 11.09 -6.63
N SER A 506 14.90 9.83 -6.87
CA SER A 506 15.32 9.04 -8.03
C SER A 506 14.19 8.80 -9.05
N ALA A 507 13.11 9.58 -9.00
CA ALA A 507 11.94 9.42 -9.86
C ALA A 507 11.32 8.00 -9.85
N SER A 508 11.39 7.29 -8.71
CA SER A 508 10.96 5.90 -8.53
C SER A 508 11.80 4.87 -9.33
N LEU A 509 12.94 5.28 -9.87
CA LEU A 509 13.86 4.39 -10.58
C LEU A 509 14.81 3.70 -9.59
N PRO A 510 15.18 2.43 -9.81
CA PRO A 510 16.10 1.67 -8.96
C PRO A 510 17.57 2.05 -9.23
N VAL A 511 17.86 3.35 -9.26
CA VAL A 511 19.20 3.90 -9.50
C VAL A 511 19.70 4.65 -8.28
N ARG A 512 21.01 4.61 -8.06
CA ARG A 512 21.68 5.36 -6.96
C ARG A 512 22.09 6.76 -7.40
N GLN A 513 21.21 7.45 -8.10
CA GLN A 513 21.43 8.79 -8.65
C GLN A 513 20.20 9.65 -8.44
N ALA A 514 20.40 10.95 -8.26
CA ALA A 514 19.32 11.92 -8.25
C ALA A 514 18.76 12.09 -9.66
N VAL A 515 17.45 11.87 -9.80
CA VAL A 515 16.67 12.02 -11.02
C VAL A 515 15.46 12.89 -10.64
N PRO A 516 15.56 14.23 -10.78
CA PRO A 516 14.58 15.16 -10.23
C PRO A 516 13.30 15.27 -11.07
N ASP A 517 13.09 14.44 -12.09
CA ASP A 517 11.99 14.53 -13.05
C ASP A 517 10.60 14.66 -12.40
N TRP A 518 10.32 13.90 -11.33
CA TRP A 518 9.07 14.03 -10.59
C TRP A 518 8.98 15.34 -9.79
N LEU A 519 10.08 15.80 -9.19
CA LEU A 519 10.11 17.08 -8.47
C LEU A 519 9.92 18.26 -9.42
N GLU A 520 10.53 18.22 -10.61
CA GLU A 520 10.34 19.21 -11.66
C GLU A 520 8.87 19.26 -12.12
N ALA A 521 8.28 18.09 -12.41
CA ALA A 521 6.89 18.00 -12.84
C ALA A 521 5.90 18.49 -11.77
N LEU A 522 6.10 18.11 -10.50
CA LEU A 522 5.27 18.57 -9.39
C LEU A 522 5.39 20.07 -9.17
N SER A 523 6.61 20.62 -9.21
CA SER A 523 6.82 22.06 -9.09
C SER A 523 6.20 22.81 -10.26
N TRP A 524 6.28 22.29 -11.49
CA TRP A 524 5.66 22.89 -12.66
C TRP A 524 4.14 22.87 -12.54
N MET A 525 3.55 21.72 -12.18
CA MET A 525 2.10 21.58 -11.99
C MET A 525 1.56 22.55 -10.94
N SER A 526 2.24 22.67 -9.79
CA SER A 526 1.86 23.58 -8.71
C SER A 526 1.87 25.06 -9.11
N ASN A 527 2.85 25.47 -9.94
CA ASN A 527 3.05 26.87 -10.29
C ASN A 527 2.27 27.32 -11.54
N ASN A 528 1.93 26.40 -12.45
CA ASN A 528 1.36 26.74 -13.76
C ASN A 528 -0.10 26.31 -13.93
N LEU A 529 -0.57 25.30 -13.19
CA LEU A 529 -1.95 24.81 -13.33
C LEU A 529 -2.90 25.51 -12.34
N PRO A 530 -4.12 25.87 -12.78
CA PRO A 530 -5.16 26.36 -11.88
C PRO A 530 -5.52 25.30 -10.81
N HIS A 531 -5.83 25.73 -9.58
CA HIS A 531 -6.24 24.83 -8.49
C HIS A 531 -7.52 24.01 -8.77
N SER A 532 -8.34 24.44 -9.73
CA SER A 532 -9.51 23.69 -10.21
C SER A 532 -9.16 22.55 -11.17
N SER A 533 -7.88 22.37 -11.50
CA SER A 533 -7.43 21.33 -12.44
C SER A 533 -7.53 19.94 -11.82
N VAL A 534 -8.02 19.00 -12.64
CA VAL A 534 -8.13 17.58 -12.29
C VAL A 534 -7.12 16.82 -13.14
N VAL A 535 -6.14 16.20 -12.47
CA VAL A 535 -5.06 15.45 -13.10
C VAL A 535 -5.42 13.97 -13.17
N PHE A 536 -5.45 13.44 -14.38
CA PHE A 536 -5.63 12.03 -14.68
C PHE A 536 -4.27 11.34 -14.72
N ALA A 537 -4.02 10.48 -13.73
CA ALA A 537 -2.77 9.76 -13.58
C ALA A 537 -3.04 8.36 -13.02
N TRP A 538 -2.06 7.46 -13.16
CA TRP A 538 -2.13 6.17 -12.50
C TRP A 538 -2.17 6.32 -10.96
N TRP A 539 -2.90 5.42 -10.30
CA TRP A 539 -3.25 5.55 -8.87
C TRP A 539 -2.03 5.61 -7.93
N ASP A 540 -0.90 5.01 -8.32
CA ASP A 540 0.38 5.10 -7.60
C ASP A 540 0.80 6.55 -7.31
N TYR A 541 0.57 7.48 -8.25
CA TYR A 541 1.08 8.85 -8.21
C TYR A 541 0.14 9.84 -7.53
N GLY A 542 -1.07 9.44 -7.16
CA GLY A 542 -2.12 10.35 -6.67
C GLY A 542 -1.68 11.17 -5.44
N TYR A 543 -1.05 10.53 -4.45
CA TYR A 543 -0.56 11.25 -3.26
C TYR A 543 0.55 12.25 -3.59
N TRP A 544 1.45 11.92 -4.52
CA TRP A 544 2.51 12.84 -4.93
C TRP A 544 1.92 14.10 -5.55
N ILE A 545 0.95 13.96 -6.46
CA ILE A 545 0.30 15.09 -7.11
C ILE A 545 -0.48 15.89 -6.06
N THR A 546 -1.44 15.28 -5.37
CA THR A 546 -2.36 16.02 -4.51
C THR A 546 -1.67 16.66 -3.29
N VAL A 547 -0.73 15.98 -2.64
CA VAL A 547 -0.10 16.52 -1.41
C VAL A 547 0.90 17.64 -1.71
N ASN A 548 1.69 17.52 -2.79
CA ASN A 548 2.71 18.51 -3.15
C ASN A 548 2.16 19.70 -3.94
N THR A 549 1.12 19.50 -4.77
CA THR A 549 0.58 20.56 -5.65
C THR A 549 -0.76 21.13 -5.18
N GLY A 550 -1.50 20.40 -4.35
CA GLY A 550 -2.88 20.74 -3.99
C GLY A 550 -3.90 20.53 -5.11
N LEU A 551 -3.50 19.95 -6.25
CA LEU A 551 -4.40 19.65 -7.37
C LEU A 551 -5.25 18.40 -7.10
N SER A 552 -6.39 18.33 -7.79
CA SER A 552 -7.34 17.24 -7.66
C SER A 552 -6.91 16.02 -8.49
N THR A 553 -7.06 14.82 -7.93
CA THR A 553 -6.79 13.55 -8.62
C THR A 553 -7.99 12.61 -8.52
N LEU A 554 -8.22 11.81 -9.57
CA LEU A 554 -9.34 10.86 -9.60
C LEU A 554 -9.12 9.62 -8.73
N SER A 555 -7.86 9.27 -8.48
CA SER A 555 -7.49 8.12 -7.64
C SER A 555 -6.20 8.37 -6.90
N ASP A 556 -6.03 7.64 -5.80
CA ASP A 556 -4.82 7.67 -4.98
C ASP A 556 -4.33 6.25 -4.61
N ASN A 557 -3.20 6.20 -3.93
CA ASN A 557 -2.55 4.95 -3.51
C ASN A 557 -3.34 4.20 -2.40
N GLY A 558 -4.40 4.81 -1.85
CA GLY A 558 -5.31 4.18 -0.90
C GLY A 558 -6.24 3.14 -1.53
N THR A 559 -6.44 3.17 -2.85
CA THR A 559 -7.27 2.23 -3.62
C THR A 559 -8.73 2.06 -3.11
N GLY A 560 -9.32 3.14 -2.58
CA GLY A 560 -10.63 3.10 -1.90
C GLY A 560 -11.82 2.85 -2.84
N ASN A 561 -11.81 3.43 -4.04
CA ASN A 561 -12.88 3.26 -5.03
C ASN A 561 -12.35 2.48 -6.24
N THR A 562 -12.69 1.20 -6.33
CA THR A 562 -12.21 0.32 -7.41
C THR A 562 -12.74 0.74 -8.78
N THR A 563 -13.97 1.26 -8.86
CA THR A 563 -14.58 1.68 -10.12
C THR A 563 -13.81 2.83 -10.76
N ALA A 564 -13.46 3.86 -9.98
CA ALA A 564 -12.67 4.98 -10.50
C ALA A 564 -11.27 4.53 -10.99
N ILE A 565 -10.63 3.56 -10.32
CA ILE A 565 -9.37 2.97 -10.82
C ILE A 565 -9.61 2.19 -12.12
N GLN A 566 -10.72 1.45 -12.22
CA GLN A 566 -11.10 0.75 -13.45
C GLN A 566 -11.32 1.71 -14.60
N ASP A 567 -11.93 2.86 -14.36
CA ASP A 567 -12.14 3.90 -15.36
C ASP A 567 -10.80 4.48 -15.81
N ILE A 568 -9.87 4.77 -14.88
CA ILE A 568 -8.51 5.24 -15.24
C ILE A 568 -7.76 4.19 -16.06
N ALA A 569 -7.77 2.94 -15.60
CA ALA A 569 -7.13 1.82 -16.26
C ALA A 569 -7.67 1.61 -17.67
N THR A 570 -8.99 1.71 -17.83
CA THR A 570 -9.66 1.58 -19.13
C THR A 570 -9.34 2.79 -20.00
N GLY A 571 -9.38 4.02 -19.46
CA GLY A 571 -9.07 5.25 -20.16
C GLY A 571 -7.68 5.27 -20.81
N PHE A 572 -6.64 4.79 -20.10
CA PHE A 572 -5.30 4.64 -20.69
C PHE A 572 -5.23 3.61 -21.83
N MET A 573 -6.07 2.58 -21.78
CA MET A 573 -6.09 1.48 -22.75
C MET A 573 -7.15 1.62 -23.85
N LEU A 574 -7.95 2.69 -23.83
CA LEU A 574 -8.91 3.06 -24.87
C LEU A 574 -8.25 3.82 -26.03
N ASN A 575 -8.96 3.91 -27.16
CA ASN A 575 -8.58 4.81 -28.24
C ASN A 575 -8.83 6.26 -27.81
N GLU A 576 -8.18 7.19 -28.51
CA GLU A 576 -8.21 8.62 -28.18
C GLU A 576 -9.64 9.17 -28.01
N SER A 577 -10.54 8.83 -28.94
CA SER A 577 -11.92 9.36 -28.94
C SER A 577 -12.78 8.84 -27.78
N LEU A 578 -12.74 7.54 -27.46
CA LEU A 578 -13.49 7.00 -26.32
C LEU A 578 -12.88 7.45 -24.99
N ALA A 579 -11.55 7.55 -24.91
CA ALA A 579 -10.87 8.01 -23.71
C ALA A 579 -11.22 9.46 -23.37
N VAL A 580 -11.25 10.36 -24.37
CA VAL A 580 -11.63 11.77 -24.16
C VAL A 580 -13.08 11.90 -23.71
N GLN A 581 -13.99 11.04 -24.21
CA GLN A 581 -15.38 11.00 -23.74
C GLN A 581 -15.49 10.57 -22.27
N LEU A 582 -14.70 9.56 -21.86
CA LEU A 582 -14.61 9.14 -20.46
C LEU A 582 -14.02 10.26 -19.58
N MET A 583 -12.89 10.84 -20.00
CA MET A 583 -12.23 11.94 -19.29
C MET A 583 -13.14 13.17 -19.13
N ARG A 584 -14.00 13.45 -20.12
CA ARG A 584 -15.00 14.53 -20.06
C ARG A 584 -16.02 14.30 -18.95
N GLN A 585 -16.47 13.05 -18.77
CA GLN A 585 -17.44 12.69 -17.72
C GLN A 585 -16.85 12.96 -16.33
N GLU A 586 -15.57 12.64 -16.15
CA GLU A 586 -14.81 12.85 -14.91
C GLU A 586 -14.21 14.27 -14.78
N ARG A 587 -14.49 15.18 -15.73
CA ARG A 587 -14.02 16.58 -15.76
C ARG A 587 -12.49 16.71 -15.66
N VAL A 588 -11.76 15.79 -16.28
CA VAL A 588 -10.29 15.82 -16.34
C VAL A 588 -9.83 17.08 -17.09
N THR A 589 -8.74 17.71 -16.66
CA THR A 589 -8.13 18.81 -17.42
C THR A 589 -6.76 18.45 -17.97
N HIS A 590 -5.98 17.67 -17.22
CA HIS A 590 -4.64 17.26 -17.61
C HIS A 590 -4.42 15.76 -17.41
N VAL A 591 -3.53 15.16 -18.19
CA VAL A 591 -3.07 13.77 -18.07
C VAL A 591 -1.59 13.78 -17.72
N ALA A 592 -1.19 13.04 -16.69
CA ALA A 592 0.21 12.85 -16.32
C ALA A 592 0.60 11.38 -16.48
N ILE A 593 1.73 11.14 -17.16
CA ILE A 593 2.30 9.80 -17.35
C ILE A 593 3.77 9.76 -16.92
N PHE A 594 4.20 8.61 -16.43
CA PHE A 594 5.59 8.36 -16.07
C PHE A 594 6.18 7.20 -16.86
N ILE A 595 7.16 7.48 -17.71
CA ILE A 595 7.74 6.55 -18.67
C ILE A 595 9.25 6.44 -18.47
N SER A 596 9.76 5.22 -18.42
CA SER A 596 11.20 4.97 -18.26
C SER A 596 11.92 4.77 -19.61
N TYR A 597 12.19 5.86 -20.33
CA TYR A 597 12.95 5.81 -21.59
C TYR A 597 14.41 5.38 -21.36
N ASN A 598 14.97 4.61 -22.29
CA ASN A 598 16.37 4.23 -22.20
C ASN A 598 17.31 5.35 -22.68
N ARG A 599 17.76 6.18 -21.73
CA ARG A 599 18.85 7.15 -21.92
C ARG A 599 20.17 6.66 -21.31
N GLY A 600 20.42 5.36 -21.38
CA GLY A 600 21.52 4.68 -20.68
C GLY A 600 21.09 4.05 -19.34
N LEU A 601 19.83 4.19 -18.95
CA LEU A 601 19.26 3.65 -17.71
C LEU A 601 19.31 2.12 -17.66
N CYS A 602 19.01 1.45 -18.78
CA CYS A 602 19.09 -0.01 -18.92
C CYS A 602 20.26 -0.45 -19.83
N GLY A 603 21.30 0.38 -19.90
CA GLY A 603 22.50 0.16 -20.71
C GLY A 603 22.39 0.69 -22.14
N SER A 604 23.52 1.03 -22.76
CA SER A 604 23.57 1.64 -24.11
C SER A 604 22.98 0.76 -25.22
N ASN A 605 23.04 -0.56 -25.07
CA ASN A 605 22.41 -1.54 -25.97
C ASN A 605 21.11 -2.13 -25.37
N GLY A 606 20.61 -1.52 -24.30
CA GLY A 606 19.39 -1.93 -23.63
C GLY A 606 18.15 -1.67 -24.49
N PRO A 607 16.99 -2.21 -24.09
CA PRO A 607 15.74 -1.95 -24.78
C PRO A 607 15.38 -0.45 -24.77
N PRO A 608 14.48 0.02 -25.65
CA PRO A 608 14.09 1.43 -25.74
C PRO A 608 13.33 1.93 -24.50
N PHE A 609 12.67 1.03 -23.78
CA PHE A 609 11.97 1.27 -22.51
C PHE A 609 12.53 0.33 -21.45
N CYS A 610 12.81 0.84 -20.25
CA CYS A 610 13.45 0.07 -19.19
C CYS A 610 12.45 -0.64 -18.25
N GLY A 611 11.15 -0.34 -18.33
CA GLY A 611 10.12 -1.08 -17.62
C GLY A 611 9.98 -0.73 -16.13
N TYR A 612 10.10 0.54 -15.76
CA TYR A 612 9.96 1.00 -14.36
C TYR A 612 8.73 1.89 -14.09
N GLY A 613 8.12 2.46 -15.13
CA GLY A 613 6.94 3.33 -15.01
C GLY A 613 5.66 2.70 -15.54
N ASP A 614 4.78 3.53 -16.09
CA ASP A 614 3.54 3.11 -16.76
C ASP A 614 3.82 2.18 -17.95
N ASP A 615 5.02 2.27 -18.54
CA ASP A 615 5.55 1.38 -19.57
C ASP A 615 5.68 -0.09 -19.10
N SER A 616 5.72 -0.33 -17.79
CA SER A 616 5.63 -1.67 -17.22
C SER A 616 4.28 -1.98 -16.59
N LYS A 617 3.47 -0.98 -16.25
CA LYS A 617 2.19 -1.17 -15.52
C LYS A 617 0.99 -1.30 -16.43
N TRP A 618 1.12 -1.02 -17.73
CA TRP A 618 0.01 -1.12 -18.70
C TRP A 618 -0.70 -2.48 -18.68
N TYR A 619 -0.01 -3.59 -18.44
CA TYR A 619 -0.66 -4.90 -18.39
C TYR A 619 -1.59 -5.06 -17.15
N TRP A 620 -1.30 -4.35 -16.05
CA TRP A 620 -2.23 -4.25 -14.93
C TRP A 620 -3.41 -3.37 -15.26
N MET A 621 -3.22 -2.30 -16.03
CA MET A 621 -4.33 -1.46 -16.51
C MET A 621 -5.31 -2.31 -17.33
N VAL A 622 -4.81 -3.17 -18.21
CA VAL A 622 -5.61 -4.15 -18.98
C VAL A 622 -6.37 -5.12 -18.07
N ARG A 623 -5.71 -5.66 -17.03
CA ARG A 623 -6.36 -6.62 -16.12
C ARG A 623 -7.41 -5.97 -15.22
N ILE A 624 -7.17 -4.75 -14.75
CA ILE A 624 -8.05 -4.02 -13.85
C ILE A 624 -9.26 -3.47 -14.63
N GLY A 625 -9.03 -2.87 -15.79
CA GLY A 625 -10.09 -2.32 -16.65
C GLY A 625 -10.90 -3.36 -17.43
N ASN A 626 -10.77 -4.65 -17.12
CA ASN A 626 -11.51 -5.70 -17.81
C ASN A 626 -12.98 -5.73 -17.36
N ASN A 627 -13.90 -5.79 -18.34
CA ASN A 627 -15.35 -5.72 -18.15
C ASN A 627 -15.87 -4.37 -17.63
N THR A 628 -15.26 -3.27 -18.05
CA THR A 628 -15.72 -1.92 -17.72
C THR A 628 -16.81 -1.48 -18.68
N SER A 629 -17.88 -0.87 -18.15
CA SER A 629 -18.95 -0.26 -18.93
C SER A 629 -18.77 1.25 -19.00
N ILE A 630 -18.69 1.81 -20.21
CA ILE A 630 -18.49 3.24 -20.47
C ILE A 630 -19.71 3.80 -21.18
N ASN A 631 -20.15 4.98 -20.80
CA ASN A 631 -21.21 5.68 -21.51
C ASN A 631 -20.65 6.42 -22.72
N THR A 632 -21.11 6.09 -23.92
CA THR A 632 -20.76 6.80 -25.16
C THR A 632 -22.01 7.44 -25.78
N PRO A 633 -21.88 8.45 -26.65
CA PRO A 633 -23.01 9.02 -27.38
C PRO A 633 -23.78 7.99 -28.24
N LEU A 634 -23.18 6.83 -28.52
CA LEU A 634 -23.78 5.74 -29.30
C LEU A 634 -24.47 4.68 -28.43
N GLY A 635 -24.36 4.76 -27.11
CA GLY A 635 -24.87 3.80 -26.12
C GLY A 635 -23.82 3.37 -25.10
N SER A 636 -24.21 2.50 -24.17
CA SER A 636 -23.26 1.87 -23.24
C SER A 636 -22.32 0.93 -24.01
N ALA A 637 -21.01 1.16 -23.86
CA ALA A 637 -19.94 0.38 -24.44
C ALA A 637 -19.34 -0.53 -23.36
N ASN A 638 -19.30 -1.84 -23.60
CA ASN A 638 -18.63 -2.79 -22.73
C ASN A 638 -17.22 -3.08 -23.26
N VAL A 639 -16.20 -2.82 -22.45
CA VAL A 639 -14.79 -2.98 -22.79
C VAL A 639 -14.24 -4.21 -22.06
N SER A 640 -13.71 -5.14 -22.82
CA SER A 640 -13.07 -6.36 -22.30
C SER A 640 -11.74 -6.59 -22.98
N TYR A 641 -10.84 -7.30 -22.30
CA TYR A 641 -9.51 -7.59 -22.82
C TYR A 641 -9.27 -9.08 -22.89
N ARG A 642 -8.64 -9.52 -23.98
CA ARG A 642 -8.29 -10.92 -24.22
C ARG A 642 -6.79 -11.06 -24.41
N GLN A 643 -6.17 -11.94 -23.62
CA GLN A 643 -4.78 -12.35 -23.80
C GLN A 643 -4.71 -13.48 -24.83
N VAL A 644 -3.88 -13.32 -25.85
CA VAL A 644 -3.65 -14.31 -26.92
C VAL A 644 -2.19 -14.75 -26.83
N ILE A 645 -1.95 -16.03 -26.49
CA ILE A 645 -0.59 -16.58 -26.41
C ILE A 645 -0.07 -16.78 -27.83
N THR A 646 0.95 -16.01 -28.22
CA THR A 646 1.52 -16.05 -29.58
C THR A 646 2.64 -17.08 -29.71
N ASN A 647 3.39 -17.34 -28.63
CA ASN A 647 4.36 -18.41 -28.59
C ASN A 647 4.29 -19.15 -27.23
N PRO A 648 3.82 -20.41 -27.21
CA PRO A 648 3.70 -21.21 -25.99
C PRO A 648 5.04 -21.54 -25.32
N GLN A 649 6.15 -21.56 -26.08
CA GLN A 649 7.46 -21.96 -25.58
C GLN A 649 8.18 -20.82 -24.85
N THR A 650 7.99 -19.59 -25.31
CA THR A 650 8.55 -18.38 -24.68
C THR A 650 7.55 -17.70 -23.73
N GLY A 651 6.28 -18.11 -23.77
CA GLY A 651 5.20 -17.50 -22.98
C GLY A 651 4.81 -16.09 -23.45
N THR A 652 5.24 -15.65 -24.64
CA THR A 652 4.88 -14.34 -25.17
C THR A 652 3.40 -14.31 -25.52
N SER A 653 2.72 -13.24 -25.10
CA SER A 653 1.28 -13.08 -25.30
C SER A 653 0.95 -11.69 -25.78
N ASP A 654 0.13 -11.56 -26.80
CA ASP A 654 -0.43 -10.28 -27.24
C ASP A 654 -1.75 -10.02 -26.52
N TYR A 655 -2.09 -8.75 -26.30
CA TYR A 655 -3.36 -8.36 -25.74
C TYR A 655 -4.24 -7.71 -26.80
N HIS A 656 -5.52 -8.07 -26.79
CA HIS A 656 -6.55 -7.55 -27.66
C HIS A 656 -7.60 -6.82 -26.83
N ARG A 657 -7.99 -5.63 -27.28
CA ARG A 657 -9.13 -4.87 -26.75
C ARG A 657 -10.38 -5.24 -27.55
N ILE A 658 -11.42 -5.65 -26.83
CA ILE A 658 -12.72 -5.96 -27.39
C ILE A 658 -13.72 -4.92 -26.87
N VAL A 659 -14.23 -4.08 -27.77
CA VAL A 659 -15.25 -3.06 -27.44
C VAL A 659 -16.58 -3.48 -28.05
N LYS A 660 -17.61 -3.63 -27.22
CA LYS A 660 -18.97 -3.97 -27.64
C LYS A 660 -19.89 -2.77 -27.46
N ILE A 661 -20.46 -2.26 -28.56
CA ILE A 661 -21.44 -1.17 -28.56
C ILE A 661 -22.69 -1.68 -29.27
N GLY A 662 -23.74 -2.00 -28.51
CA GLY A 662 -24.91 -2.72 -29.03
C GLY A 662 -24.48 -4.06 -29.66
N ASN A 663 -24.84 -4.29 -30.92
CA ASN A 663 -24.45 -5.50 -31.68
C ASN A 663 -23.07 -5.40 -32.36
N ARG A 664 -22.39 -4.25 -32.33
CA ARG A 664 -21.07 -4.10 -32.96
C ARG A 664 -19.98 -4.47 -31.97
N THR A 665 -19.11 -5.40 -32.36
CA THR A 665 -17.92 -5.79 -31.61
C THR A 665 -16.70 -5.43 -32.42
N THR A 666 -15.79 -4.62 -31.86
CA THR A 666 -14.46 -4.39 -32.43
C THR A 666 -13.43 -5.21 -31.65
N ASP A 667 -12.50 -5.83 -32.35
CA ASP A 667 -11.40 -6.61 -31.79
C ASP A 667 -10.10 -6.04 -32.36
N GLU A 668 -9.34 -5.35 -31.52
CA GLU A 668 -8.12 -4.65 -31.93
C GLU A 668 -6.94 -5.10 -31.07
N ARG A 669 -5.82 -5.43 -31.72
CA ARG A 669 -4.56 -5.69 -31.02
C ARG A 669 -4.04 -4.40 -30.39
N ILE A 670 -3.76 -4.41 -29.09
CA ILE A 670 -3.32 -3.24 -28.33
C ILE A 670 -1.86 -3.33 -27.86
N THR A 671 -1.10 -4.33 -28.30
CA THR A 671 0.30 -4.52 -27.91
C THR A 671 1.18 -4.81 -29.10
N SER A 672 2.42 -4.31 -29.04
CA SER A 672 3.49 -4.68 -29.96
C SER A 672 4.75 -5.05 -29.20
N ASN A 673 5.52 -5.95 -29.78
CA ASN A 673 6.87 -6.26 -29.30
C ASN A 673 7.86 -5.36 -30.01
N PHE A 674 8.14 -4.20 -29.42
CA PHE A 674 9.05 -3.21 -29.95
C PHE A 674 10.46 -3.45 -29.40
N GLN A 675 11.39 -3.87 -30.27
CA GLN A 675 12.80 -4.15 -29.92
C GLN A 675 12.96 -5.05 -28.67
N ASN A 676 12.23 -6.18 -28.62
CA ASN A 676 12.20 -7.16 -27.53
C ASN A 676 11.52 -6.70 -26.23
N VAL A 677 10.80 -5.57 -26.25
CA VAL A 677 9.94 -5.14 -25.13
C VAL A 677 8.49 -5.04 -25.57
N GLN A 678 7.62 -5.63 -24.76
CA GLN A 678 6.19 -5.55 -24.99
C GLN A 678 5.63 -4.23 -24.44
N ILE A 679 5.11 -3.41 -25.34
CA ILE A 679 4.52 -2.10 -25.03
C ILE A 679 3.14 -1.95 -25.69
N PRO A 680 2.24 -1.14 -25.12
CA PRO A 680 0.93 -0.91 -25.71
C PRO A 680 1.08 -0.16 -27.04
N THR A 681 0.28 -0.42 -28.09
CA THR A 681 0.32 0.26 -29.42
C THR A 681 -0.36 1.65 -29.41
N SER A 682 -0.16 2.46 -30.46
CA SER A 682 -0.69 3.84 -30.54
C SER A 682 -2.22 3.91 -30.71
N ASN A 683 -2.90 2.79 -30.84
CA ASN A 683 -4.37 2.70 -30.74
C ASN A 683 -4.89 2.76 -29.30
N THR A 684 -4.00 2.89 -28.32
CA THR A 684 -4.29 3.18 -26.92
C THR A 684 -3.74 4.55 -26.54
N VAL A 685 -4.41 5.28 -25.64
CA VAL A 685 -3.93 6.61 -25.18
C VAL A 685 -2.53 6.50 -24.59
N LEU A 686 -2.29 5.53 -23.71
CA LEU A 686 -0.97 5.34 -23.12
C LEU A 686 0.10 5.06 -24.19
N GLY A 687 -0.15 4.13 -25.11
CA GLY A 687 0.79 3.82 -26.18
C GLY A 687 1.03 4.98 -27.15
N LEU A 688 0.01 5.81 -27.40
CA LEU A 688 0.11 7.01 -28.23
C LEU A 688 1.00 8.06 -27.59
N LEU A 689 0.74 8.41 -26.32
CA LEU A 689 1.52 9.41 -25.59
C LEU A 689 2.98 8.96 -25.36
N MET A 690 3.19 7.67 -25.10
CA MET A 690 4.53 7.07 -24.98
C MET A 690 5.38 7.18 -26.25
N ARG A 691 4.77 7.05 -27.43
CA ARG A 691 5.49 7.08 -28.71
C ARG A 691 5.61 8.47 -29.29
N SER A 692 4.59 9.31 -29.14
CA SER A 692 4.61 10.69 -29.65
C SER A 692 5.71 11.51 -29.00
N SER A 693 6.02 11.21 -27.73
CA SER A 693 7.01 11.94 -26.93
C SER A 693 8.30 11.15 -26.74
N TYR A 694 8.55 10.15 -27.58
CA TYR A 694 9.78 9.36 -27.53
C TYR A 694 11.01 10.23 -27.83
N PRO A 695 12.06 10.19 -26.98
CA PRO A 695 13.30 10.93 -27.22
C PRO A 695 13.97 10.48 -28.53
N GLY A 696 14.05 11.38 -29.52
CA GLY A 696 14.63 11.07 -30.84
C GLY A 696 13.60 10.90 -31.97
N GLY A 697 12.32 11.13 -31.69
CA GLY A 697 11.25 11.10 -32.68
C GLY A 697 10.47 9.78 -32.71
N LEU A 698 9.44 9.73 -33.56
CA LEU A 698 8.51 8.61 -33.65
C LEU A 698 9.24 7.27 -33.91
N PRO A 699 9.15 6.29 -32.99
CA PRO A 699 9.79 5.00 -33.16
C PRO A 699 9.16 4.22 -34.32
N THR A 700 9.99 3.61 -35.17
CA THR A 700 9.53 2.85 -36.34
C THR A 700 9.13 1.42 -35.94
N ASP A 701 7.86 1.24 -35.58
CA ASP A 701 7.27 -0.06 -35.30
C ASP A 701 6.32 -0.49 -36.43
N ARG A 702 6.69 -1.54 -37.19
CA ARG A 702 5.86 -2.06 -38.29
C ARG A 702 4.54 -2.67 -37.81
N ASN A 703 4.47 -3.04 -36.54
CA ASN A 703 3.30 -3.67 -35.91
C ASN A 703 2.35 -2.63 -35.30
N ASP A 704 2.74 -1.36 -35.26
CA ASP A 704 1.88 -0.28 -34.78
C ASP A 704 1.12 0.34 -35.96
N THR A 705 -0.19 0.15 -35.97
CA THR A 705 -1.10 0.71 -36.98
C THR A 705 -1.93 1.87 -36.43
N GLY A 706 -1.60 2.37 -35.24
CA GLY A 706 -2.28 3.49 -34.61
C GLY A 706 -1.88 4.85 -35.21
N PRO A 707 -2.56 5.94 -34.79
CA PRO A 707 -2.19 7.30 -35.17
C PRO A 707 -0.76 7.63 -34.72
N ALA A 708 -0.04 8.43 -35.51
CA ALA A 708 1.33 8.84 -35.20
C ALA A 708 1.40 9.98 -34.16
N THR A 709 0.37 10.80 -34.05
CA THR A 709 0.34 11.96 -33.15
C THR A 709 -1.01 12.08 -32.44
N PRO A 710 -1.05 12.53 -31.18
CA PRO A 710 -2.30 12.84 -30.50
C PRO A 710 -2.99 14.06 -31.10
N HIS A 711 -4.31 14.01 -31.23
CA HIS A 711 -5.18 15.10 -31.70
C HIS A 711 -5.81 15.87 -30.54
N PHE A 712 -6.18 15.15 -29.47
CA PHE A 712 -6.88 15.68 -28.31
C PHE A 712 -5.95 15.94 -27.12
N PHE A 713 -4.70 15.50 -27.16
CA PHE A 713 -3.73 15.72 -26.09
C PHE A 713 -2.60 16.62 -26.57
N VAL A 714 -2.33 17.69 -25.82
CA VAL A 714 -1.21 18.61 -26.11
C VAL A 714 -0.22 18.56 -24.96
N GLN A 715 1.04 18.31 -25.29
CA GLN A 715 2.10 18.24 -24.29
C GLN A 715 2.43 19.65 -23.78
N ASP A 716 2.12 19.93 -22.52
CA ASP A 716 2.41 21.22 -21.89
C ASP A 716 3.77 21.20 -21.17
N PHE A 717 4.19 20.04 -20.69
CA PHE A 717 5.44 19.87 -19.95
C PHE A 717 6.12 18.53 -20.23
N ALA A 718 7.45 18.55 -20.28
CA ALA A 718 8.30 17.39 -20.16
C ALA A 718 9.45 17.69 -19.21
N SER A 719 9.74 16.75 -18.32
CA SER A 719 10.90 16.83 -17.42
C SER A 719 12.23 16.76 -18.18
N SER A 720 13.32 17.09 -17.49
CA SER A 720 14.69 17.11 -18.06
C SER A 720 15.11 15.79 -18.72
N SER A 721 14.81 14.65 -18.11
CA SER A 721 15.04 13.32 -18.69
C SER A 721 13.87 12.82 -19.56
N SER A 722 12.80 13.62 -19.65
CA SER A 722 11.52 13.29 -20.29
C SER A 722 10.83 12.08 -19.67
N TYR A 723 11.11 11.74 -18.42
CA TYR A 723 10.45 10.62 -17.74
C TYR A 723 9.04 10.95 -17.26
N VAL A 724 8.77 12.20 -16.89
CA VAL A 724 7.43 12.64 -16.48
C VAL A 724 6.92 13.65 -17.50
N LEU A 725 5.73 13.36 -18.04
CA LEU A 725 5.10 14.14 -19.10
C LEU A 725 3.70 14.56 -18.65
N VAL A 726 3.34 15.81 -18.91
CA VAL A 726 2.00 16.35 -18.60
C VAL A 726 1.38 16.91 -19.87
N TYR A 727 0.13 16.50 -20.12
CA TYR A 727 -0.65 16.89 -21.30
C TYR A 727 -1.95 17.58 -20.90
N SER A 728 -2.34 18.63 -21.59
CA SER A 728 -3.69 19.19 -21.53
C SER A 728 -4.65 18.42 -22.43
N VAL A 729 -5.87 18.23 -21.95
CA VAL A 729 -6.95 17.56 -22.71
C VAL A 729 -7.77 18.61 -23.46
N ARG A 730 -7.78 18.52 -24.79
CA ARG A 730 -8.64 19.32 -25.67
C ARG A 730 -9.93 18.58 -25.93
N TYR A 731 -11.01 19.08 -25.33
CA TYR A 731 -12.34 18.54 -25.52
C TYR A 731 -12.90 18.95 -26.88
N PRO A 732 -13.33 18.00 -27.73
CA PRO A 732 -13.98 18.34 -28.99
C PRO A 732 -15.33 19.02 -28.78
N ASP A 733 -15.63 20.06 -29.56
CA ASP A 733 -16.94 20.71 -29.57
C ASP A 733 -18.02 19.72 -30.03
N GLN A 734 -19.22 19.82 -29.44
CA GLN A 734 -20.36 18.95 -29.76
C GLN A 734 -21.19 19.55 -30.90
N PRO A 735 -21.02 19.11 -32.15
CA PRO A 735 -21.81 19.62 -33.27
C PRO A 735 -23.30 19.28 -33.13
N SER A 736 -24.15 20.14 -33.65
CA SER A 736 -25.59 19.89 -33.76
C SER A 736 -25.89 19.28 -35.12
N ILE A 737 -26.56 18.13 -35.11
CA ILE A 737 -27.12 17.51 -36.30
C ILE A 737 -28.63 17.42 -36.17
N THR A 738 -29.35 17.83 -37.21
CA THR A 738 -30.79 17.63 -37.35
C THR A 738 -31.05 16.73 -38.54
N ALA A 739 -32.10 15.91 -38.47
CA ALA A 739 -32.62 15.17 -39.61
C ALA A 739 -34.15 15.21 -39.54
N GLN A 740 -34.80 15.32 -40.69
CA GLN A 740 -36.24 15.33 -40.85
C GLN A 740 -36.61 14.42 -42.03
N LEU A 741 -37.62 13.57 -41.81
CA LEU A 741 -38.21 12.69 -42.82
C LEU A 741 -39.37 13.38 -43.53
N THR A 742 -39.34 13.42 -44.86
CA THR A 742 -40.43 13.97 -45.68
C THR A 742 -40.72 13.06 -46.88
N PRO A 743 -41.88 12.38 -46.94
CA PRO A 743 -42.93 12.22 -45.92
C PRO A 743 -42.54 11.22 -44.80
N ALA A 744 -43.02 11.46 -43.57
CA ALA A 744 -42.82 10.57 -42.41
C ALA A 744 -43.76 9.34 -42.37
N ILE A 745 -44.76 9.30 -43.27
CA ILE A 745 -45.72 8.20 -43.42
C ILE A 745 -45.66 7.72 -44.87
N VAL A 746 -45.46 6.43 -45.09
CA VAL A 746 -45.28 5.83 -46.42
C VAL A 746 -46.15 4.57 -46.56
N LYS A 747 -46.59 4.26 -47.79
CA LYS A 747 -47.44 3.10 -48.05
C LYS A 747 -46.72 1.77 -47.74
N PRO A 748 -47.42 0.74 -47.24
CA PRO A 748 -46.83 -0.56 -46.87
C PRO A 748 -46.21 -1.34 -48.04
N THR A 749 -46.66 -1.08 -49.27
CA THR A 749 -46.21 -1.77 -50.50
C THR A 749 -45.06 -1.06 -51.23
N GLY A 750 -44.48 -0.02 -50.62
CA GLY A 750 -43.38 0.77 -51.20
C GLY A 750 -43.73 2.25 -51.39
N GLY A 751 -42.71 3.10 -51.30
CA GLY A 751 -42.75 4.55 -51.49
C GLY A 751 -41.38 5.18 -51.25
N ASN A 752 -41.28 6.50 -51.39
CA ASN A 752 -40.02 7.24 -51.23
C ASN A 752 -40.12 8.19 -50.04
N THR A 753 -39.05 8.29 -49.24
CA THR A 753 -38.90 9.32 -48.20
C THR A 753 -37.59 10.06 -48.42
N THR A 754 -37.62 11.38 -48.29
CA THR A 754 -36.41 12.20 -48.33
C THR A 754 -35.96 12.51 -46.91
N ILE A 755 -34.70 12.23 -46.60
CA ILE A 755 -34.05 12.58 -45.34
C ILE A 755 -33.29 13.88 -45.58
N THR A 756 -33.76 14.98 -44.99
CA THR A 756 -33.11 16.30 -45.06
C THR A 756 -32.63 16.72 -43.68
N GLY A 757 -31.49 17.39 -43.58
CA GLY A 757 -30.97 17.81 -42.29
C GLY A 757 -29.88 18.86 -42.36
N THR A 758 -29.51 19.38 -41.19
CA THR A 758 -28.43 20.35 -41.02
C THR A 758 -27.33 19.79 -40.12
N LEU A 759 -26.08 20.08 -40.43
CA LEU A 759 -24.89 19.80 -39.62
C LEU A 759 -24.16 21.12 -39.37
N THR A 760 -24.17 21.57 -38.12
CA THR A 760 -23.56 22.83 -37.69
C THR A 760 -22.71 22.64 -36.45
N THR A 761 -21.70 23.48 -36.28
CA THR A 761 -20.95 23.56 -35.01
C THR A 761 -21.83 24.09 -33.88
N THR A 762 -21.35 23.99 -32.63
CA THR A 762 -21.97 24.64 -31.45
C THR A 762 -22.25 26.12 -31.65
N ASN A 763 -21.41 26.80 -32.42
CA ASN A 763 -21.52 28.24 -32.73
C ASN A 763 -22.38 28.54 -33.97
N GLY A 764 -23.10 27.54 -34.49
CA GLY A 764 -23.99 27.70 -35.65
C GLY A 764 -23.28 27.83 -37.01
N LYS A 765 -21.97 27.57 -37.09
CA LYS A 765 -21.26 27.56 -38.38
C LYS A 765 -21.56 26.27 -39.15
N PRO A 766 -21.87 26.33 -40.46
CA PRO A 766 -22.10 25.13 -41.28
C PRO A 766 -20.83 24.28 -41.40
N ILE A 767 -20.98 22.96 -41.33
CA ILE A 767 -19.88 22.00 -41.54
C ILE A 767 -20.03 21.38 -42.94
N ASP A 768 -19.05 21.61 -43.79
CA ASP A 768 -19.03 21.10 -45.16
C ASP A 768 -18.16 19.86 -45.29
N THR A 769 -18.75 18.79 -45.82
CA THR A 769 -18.07 17.49 -45.99
C THR A 769 -17.61 17.27 -47.45
N THR A 770 -17.79 18.26 -48.32
CA THR A 770 -17.51 18.18 -49.78
C THR A 770 -16.13 18.69 -50.20
N ILE A 771 -15.33 19.26 -49.30
CA ILE A 771 -14.08 19.94 -49.69
C ILE A 771 -12.89 19.25 -49.01
N GLY A 772 -11.98 18.70 -49.83
CA GLY A 772 -10.69 18.18 -49.36
C GLY A 772 -9.94 17.39 -50.43
N THR A 773 -8.97 18.03 -51.09
CA THR A 773 -7.96 17.37 -51.93
C THR A 773 -7.08 16.43 -51.07
N THR A 774 -7.18 15.14 -51.35
CA THR A 774 -6.25 14.02 -51.09
C THR A 774 -5.64 13.72 -49.72
N THR A 775 -5.80 14.50 -48.65
CA THR A 775 -5.35 14.05 -47.30
C THR A 775 -6.29 14.36 -46.13
N ASP A 776 -7.10 15.42 -46.20
CA ASP A 776 -8.04 15.79 -45.13
C ASP A 776 -9.51 15.68 -45.61
N LYS A 777 -10.03 14.46 -45.68
CA LYS A 777 -11.46 14.25 -45.97
C LYS A 777 -12.27 14.30 -44.69
N ILE A 778 -13.02 15.38 -44.47
CA ILE A 778 -14.05 15.47 -43.43
C ILE A 778 -15.07 14.34 -43.69
N PRO A 779 -15.40 13.50 -42.69
CA PRO A 779 -16.23 12.32 -42.93
C PRO A 779 -17.67 12.71 -43.33
N PRO A 780 -18.31 11.95 -44.22
CA PRO A 780 -19.70 12.21 -44.62
C PRO A 780 -20.69 11.86 -43.49
N VAL A 781 -21.90 12.43 -43.57
CA VAL A 781 -23.02 12.07 -42.69
C VAL A 781 -23.51 10.67 -43.05
N ILE A 782 -23.66 9.81 -42.06
CA ILE A 782 -24.12 8.43 -42.20
C ILE A 782 -25.58 8.36 -41.78
N LEU A 783 -26.43 7.88 -42.68
CA LEU A 783 -27.84 7.63 -42.40
C LEU A 783 -28.03 6.16 -42.02
N GLU A 784 -28.76 5.91 -40.93
CA GLU A 784 -29.00 4.57 -40.39
C GLU A 784 -30.49 4.40 -40.03
N TYR A 785 -31.04 3.19 -40.18
CA TYR A 785 -32.39 2.84 -39.70
C TYR A 785 -32.37 1.68 -38.70
N SER A 786 -33.39 1.59 -37.86
CA SER A 786 -33.58 0.50 -36.90
C SER A 786 -34.96 -0.12 -37.05
N ALA A 787 -34.97 -1.43 -37.26
CA ALA A 787 -36.14 -2.29 -37.35
C ALA A 787 -36.62 -2.82 -35.99
N ASN A 788 -35.80 -2.66 -34.93
CA ASN A 788 -35.99 -3.26 -33.61
C ASN A 788 -36.04 -2.18 -32.51
N SER A 789 -36.83 -1.13 -32.71
CA SER A 789 -37.04 -0.05 -31.73
C SER A 789 -35.74 0.58 -31.19
N GLY A 790 -34.69 0.67 -32.01
CA GLY A 790 -33.44 1.37 -31.67
C GLY A 790 -32.31 0.49 -31.12
N THR A 791 -32.51 -0.83 -30.98
CA THR A 791 -31.50 -1.76 -30.45
C THR A 791 -30.39 -2.11 -31.46
N SER A 792 -30.71 -2.16 -32.76
CA SER A 792 -29.76 -2.41 -33.85
C SER A 792 -29.95 -1.44 -35.01
N TRP A 793 -28.86 -0.88 -35.54
CA TRP A 793 -28.88 0.15 -36.59
C TRP A 793 -28.23 -0.36 -37.89
N ASN A 794 -29.02 -0.40 -38.96
CA ASN A 794 -28.65 -0.79 -40.31
C ASN A 794 -28.27 0.44 -41.14
N PHE A 795 -27.29 0.29 -42.03
CA PHE A 795 -26.80 1.37 -42.89
C PHE A 795 -27.79 1.68 -44.03
N ILE A 796 -28.04 2.97 -44.30
CA ILE A 796 -28.80 3.47 -45.46
C ILE A 796 -27.83 4.01 -46.52
N ALA A 797 -27.12 5.10 -46.20
CA ALA A 797 -26.28 5.83 -47.13
C ALA A 797 -25.24 6.71 -46.42
N LYS A 798 -24.18 7.08 -47.15
CA LYS A 798 -23.25 8.17 -46.79
C LYS A 798 -23.62 9.40 -47.63
N VAL A 799 -23.84 10.54 -46.98
CA VAL A 799 -24.33 11.77 -47.60
C VAL A 799 -23.38 12.90 -47.25
N ASN A 800 -22.99 13.69 -48.25
CA ASN A 800 -22.18 14.87 -48.00
C ASN A 800 -23.11 16.05 -47.65
N ALA A 801 -22.76 16.78 -46.60
CA ALA A 801 -23.30 18.11 -46.30
C ALA A 801 -22.56 19.21 -47.09
N THR A 802 -23.32 20.12 -47.69
CA THR A 802 -22.88 21.34 -48.40
C THR A 802 -23.58 22.57 -47.82
N ALA A 803 -22.84 23.62 -47.50
CA ALA A 803 -23.30 24.70 -46.62
C ALA A 803 -23.96 24.18 -45.33
N GLY A 804 -23.48 23.07 -44.78
CA GLY A 804 -24.08 22.39 -43.61
C GLY A 804 -25.41 21.69 -43.89
N HIS A 805 -25.95 21.69 -45.11
CA HIS A 805 -27.19 21.01 -45.46
C HIS A 805 -26.92 19.67 -46.16
N PHE A 806 -27.63 18.61 -45.76
CA PHE A 806 -27.61 17.32 -46.44
C PHE A 806 -29.03 16.88 -46.81
N SER A 807 -29.15 16.20 -47.95
CA SER A 807 -30.42 15.65 -48.44
C SER A 807 -30.18 14.32 -49.15
N TYR A 808 -31.01 13.32 -48.85
CA TYR A 808 -30.95 12.00 -49.47
C TYR A 808 -32.34 11.45 -49.72
N ASN A 809 -32.61 11.05 -50.96
CA ASN A 809 -33.86 10.42 -51.36
C ASN A 809 -33.75 8.89 -51.21
N TRP A 810 -34.50 8.32 -50.27
CA TRP A 810 -34.49 6.90 -49.95
C TRP A 810 -35.68 6.20 -50.61
N THR A 811 -35.38 5.34 -51.60
CA THR A 811 -36.38 4.68 -52.47
C THR A 811 -36.57 3.19 -52.20
N ILE A 812 -35.64 2.54 -51.49
CA ILE A 812 -35.69 1.11 -51.15
C ILE A 812 -35.98 0.97 -49.65
N LEU A 813 -37.27 0.98 -49.30
CA LEU A 813 -37.71 0.88 -47.91
C LEU A 813 -37.83 -0.58 -47.45
N PRO A 814 -37.47 -0.90 -46.19
CA PRO A 814 -37.72 -2.22 -45.60
C PRO A 814 -39.22 -2.51 -45.58
N THR A 815 -39.63 -3.70 -46.02
CA THR A 815 -41.03 -4.14 -46.04
C THR A 815 -41.34 -5.10 -44.89
N GLY A 816 -42.59 -5.11 -44.41
CA GLY A 816 -43.06 -6.08 -43.40
C GLY A 816 -43.03 -5.63 -41.92
N GLN A 817 -42.85 -4.33 -41.63
CA GLN A 817 -42.90 -3.78 -40.26
C GLN A 817 -43.88 -2.60 -40.17
N GLN A 818 -44.49 -2.36 -39.00
CA GLN A 818 -45.45 -1.25 -38.78
C GLN A 818 -44.76 0.13 -38.75
N TYR A 819 -43.57 0.21 -38.16
CA TYR A 819 -42.74 1.42 -38.16
C TYR A 819 -41.27 1.05 -38.07
N ILE A 820 -40.40 1.94 -38.55
CA ILE A 820 -38.94 1.87 -38.37
C ILE A 820 -38.44 3.20 -37.81
N LEU A 821 -37.31 3.19 -37.11
CA LEU A 821 -36.66 4.42 -36.66
C LEU A 821 -35.54 4.80 -37.61
N VAL A 822 -35.40 6.07 -37.98
CA VAL A 822 -34.32 6.59 -38.83
C VAL A 822 -33.53 7.63 -38.05
N ARG A 823 -32.20 7.63 -38.18
CA ARG A 823 -31.32 8.67 -37.62
C ARG A 823 -30.22 9.04 -38.60
N ALA A 824 -29.70 10.26 -38.44
CA ALA A 824 -28.45 10.67 -39.03
C ALA A 824 -27.34 10.67 -37.95
N ARG A 825 -26.15 10.21 -38.34
CA ARG A 825 -24.96 10.15 -37.50
C ARG A 825 -23.78 10.72 -38.25
N TRP A 826 -23.05 11.62 -37.62
CA TRP A 826 -21.78 12.13 -38.13
C TRP A 826 -20.64 11.65 -37.22
N GLN A 827 -19.52 11.23 -37.82
CA GLN A 827 -18.43 10.55 -37.11
C GLN A 827 -17.49 11.48 -36.33
N GLY A 828 -17.71 12.80 -36.38
CA GLY A 828 -16.78 13.77 -35.83
C GLY A 828 -15.58 13.99 -36.75
N ASP A 829 -14.82 15.05 -36.46
CA ASP A 829 -13.52 15.30 -37.07
C ASP A 829 -12.49 15.59 -35.96
N PRO A 830 -11.60 14.63 -35.65
CA PRO A 830 -10.57 14.80 -34.64
C PRO A 830 -9.61 15.97 -34.94
N VAL A 831 -9.34 16.27 -36.21
CA VAL A 831 -8.40 17.35 -36.61
C VAL A 831 -9.00 18.72 -36.31
N GLN A 832 -10.31 18.88 -36.53
CA GLN A 832 -11.05 20.11 -36.23
C GLN A 832 -11.60 20.16 -34.80
N LEU A 833 -11.27 19.17 -33.95
CA LEU A 833 -11.82 19.02 -32.60
C LEU A 833 -13.36 19.03 -32.58
N LEU A 834 -13.99 18.28 -33.49
CA LEU A 834 -15.44 18.13 -33.55
C LEU A 834 -15.85 16.71 -33.18
N ASP A 835 -16.77 16.57 -32.23
CA ASP A 835 -17.22 15.28 -31.69
C ASP A 835 -18.26 14.60 -32.59
N ILE A 836 -18.60 13.34 -32.28
CA ILE A 836 -19.65 12.59 -32.95
C ILE A 836 -21.00 13.29 -32.72
N ALA A 837 -21.77 13.48 -33.81
CA ALA A 837 -23.13 14.00 -33.75
C ALA A 837 -24.13 12.89 -34.07
N VAL A 838 -25.22 12.76 -33.29
CA VAL A 838 -26.29 11.80 -33.58
C VAL A 838 -27.65 12.46 -33.40
N THR A 839 -28.54 12.32 -34.38
CA THR A 839 -29.91 12.83 -34.26
C THR A 839 -30.75 11.94 -33.35
N MET A 840 -31.78 12.53 -32.73
CA MET A 840 -32.84 11.72 -32.13
C MET A 840 -33.49 10.81 -33.21
N PRO A 841 -33.75 9.53 -32.91
CA PRO A 841 -34.46 8.63 -33.80
C PRO A 841 -35.83 9.17 -34.20
N GLN A 842 -36.11 9.27 -35.50
CA GLN A 842 -37.44 9.65 -36.01
C GLN A 842 -38.21 8.42 -36.51
N PRO A 843 -39.50 8.27 -36.15
CA PRO A 843 -40.32 7.17 -36.65
C PRO A 843 -40.75 7.42 -38.10
N LEU A 844 -40.48 6.45 -38.96
CA LEU A 844 -41.09 6.30 -40.27
C LEU A 844 -42.19 5.23 -40.16
N THR A 845 -43.44 5.61 -40.39
CA THR A 845 -44.58 4.70 -40.21
C THR A 845 -45.09 4.19 -41.55
N PHE A 846 -45.38 2.89 -41.62
CA PHE A 846 -45.95 2.25 -42.80
C PHE A 846 -47.48 2.15 -42.63
N MET A 847 -48.22 3.09 -43.22
CA MET A 847 -49.69 3.17 -43.18
C MET A 847 -50.29 3.28 -44.58
#